data_AF-A0AAP5M4L0-F1
#
_entry.id   AF-A0AAP5M4L0-F1
#
_cell.length_a   1.000
_cell.length_b   1.000
_cell.length_c   1.000
_cell.angle_alpha   90.00
_cell.angle_beta   90.00
_cell.angle_gamma   90.00
#
_symmetry.space_group_name_H-M   'P 1'
#
loop_
_entity.id
_entity.type
_entity.pdbx_description
1 polymer ?
#
loop_
_entity_poly.entity_id
_entity_poly.type
_entity_poly.pdbx_seq_one_letter_code
_entity_poly.pdbx_strand_id
1 'polypeptide(L)'
;MTENSRPNFFILLDIDPTQPWSDFSFQEKLDLKRAEWTKKAKNPKNRLKYESYNRLVPQIKAVMGDVEQRKKEAAAAIQQQSLAQQKCLEEFQNELKLIAVKGYITDDEVSYLTKQYSDKITPQEISNELRKQGIQIQTKVAEAEDFLDFSEMERIKENLEKLAKKDLYDFLGASTSSRTSDLRLRAEQIYKQNLAKADKSPEVTASSELAGDAKKNFKDEPTRSRYDRSLARDKFEVVLGDKVKKIVDISSQKVIRAQQFQHLLEIARSENLDIDQATEFIRDRAVKMRAAVELLAQPEVKQKLLCTNPACRTVNDSSHNACSNCGTPLKIACPSCGKVSPTEYRACPSCSFPIGNAFNVRSLIADSQQAIALKDYDNAASSLKLANQEWSTIPPRPINDELTTQINQLLQQVENYQQQKNSLLSQLSHAIDEHCFYQARTIFRQLETEFGMSELNSDKRFAIARGYRHKIDAAIREAETALVKARDIETRGGDAVELYQNILWKCKDCKQALVSLAKIPPASPTELTAQVGHKVVRLQWKNSPTKNVHYTIVRKYGSAPISSHDGEQLDTIAHTIYQDINPTIGIPIYYAVYANRQSVLSTTAALLNKPVLITEDVANVVTQIADKQITLTWEVPQYASDVLVFSSTEHQPSLNNGHRVQVINKSRIVEQNLQNGKVYYYTIYTLFKNDEDKPVYSQGVSVLAIPEEPPSVIENLQIEAESSSSQKQVRLSWQTPRKGEVAILLSNTLPIFNKSNALPQSSISNYGKLFLTTNKSNEVLVPKLETEIVYFTPITLFNNMAYVGKTVEYVNIEDVRDLRCQKQRDELQLQWNWGPNCQQVIVAYSHKNFPSPESSSNVVRANLTKIQYDLLGYYPIKNLAPRDYYIVVYSVIIRNGQTIIASGLSTHARCLVNLTSDINIQYSIKRRWKLFGKNKLTLEIKVVGKGEMPELLLVCKPHGIPLKKDDGDIILRVPKLVITSANETLGIDFEEHDQCYGKLFLEDDSLYKSRGGYVRIDHPSQENMEAFIR
;
A
#
# COMPACT_ATOMS: atom_id res chain seq x y z
N MET A 1 -19.31 -83.68 20.13
CA MET A 1 -18.76 -82.53 19.39
C MET A 1 -18.23 -83.08 18.08
N THR A 2 -18.79 -82.64 16.97
CA THR A 2 -18.42 -83.04 15.61
C THR A 2 -16.95 -82.71 15.33
N GLU A 3 -16.30 -83.43 14.41
CA GLU A 3 -14.84 -83.46 14.12
C GLU A 3 -14.14 -82.11 13.83
N ASN A 4 -14.78 -80.96 14.03
CA ASN A 4 -14.33 -79.63 13.62
C ASN A 4 -14.00 -78.64 14.76
N SER A 5 -13.73 -79.08 16.00
CA SER A 5 -13.35 -78.14 17.09
C SER A 5 -11.87 -78.17 17.49
N ARG A 6 -10.98 -78.70 16.64
CA ARG A 6 -9.53 -78.55 16.89
C ARG A 6 -9.01 -77.24 16.28
N PRO A 7 -8.13 -76.49 16.98
CA PRO A 7 -7.49 -75.33 16.39
C PRO A 7 -6.55 -75.75 15.25
N ASN A 8 -6.37 -74.87 14.27
CA ASN A 8 -5.39 -75.07 13.21
C ASN A 8 -3.98 -75.16 13.81
N PHE A 9 -3.17 -76.12 13.36
CA PHE A 9 -1.89 -76.40 13.99
C PHE A 9 -0.79 -75.37 13.71
N PHE A 10 -0.82 -74.66 12.57
CA PHE A 10 0.08 -73.52 12.34
C PHE A 10 -0.22 -72.38 13.32
N ILE A 11 -1.51 -72.07 13.51
CA ILE A 11 -1.95 -71.02 14.46
C ILE A 11 -1.68 -71.44 15.91
N LEU A 12 -1.96 -72.70 16.26
CA LEU A 12 -1.78 -73.23 17.62
C LEU A 12 -0.29 -73.23 18.02
N LEU A 13 0.60 -73.57 17.08
CA LEU A 13 2.04 -73.64 17.31
C LEU A 13 2.77 -72.32 17.09
N ASP A 14 2.07 -71.30 16.57
CA ASP A 14 2.65 -70.00 16.24
C ASP A 14 3.78 -70.14 15.19
N ILE A 15 3.46 -70.89 14.14
CA ILE A 15 4.32 -71.14 12.97
C ILE A 15 3.71 -70.40 11.78
N ASP A 16 4.53 -69.59 11.10
CA ASP A 16 4.12 -68.88 9.89
C ASP A 16 3.92 -69.88 8.73
N PRO A 17 2.70 -70.04 8.20
CA PRO A 17 2.40 -70.99 7.12
C PRO A 17 3.02 -70.59 5.76
N THR A 18 3.58 -69.38 5.65
CA THR A 18 4.20 -68.86 4.41
C THR A 18 5.70 -69.13 4.32
N GLN A 19 6.35 -69.53 5.42
CA GLN A 19 7.79 -69.80 5.47
C GLN A 19 8.14 -71.22 4.96
N PRO A 20 9.35 -71.43 4.42
CA PRO A 20 9.83 -72.76 4.05
C PRO A 20 9.80 -73.73 5.23
N TRP A 21 9.30 -74.95 5.01
CA TRP A 21 9.18 -75.95 6.08
C TRP A 21 10.55 -76.50 6.52
N SER A 22 10.76 -76.59 7.83
CA SER A 22 11.93 -77.27 8.43
C SER A 22 11.50 -78.14 9.60
N ASP A 23 11.76 -79.45 9.50
CA ASP A 23 11.42 -80.42 10.55
C ASP A 23 12.09 -80.09 11.88
N PHE A 24 13.31 -79.53 11.85
CA PHE A 24 14.03 -79.09 13.04
C PHE A 24 13.29 -77.94 13.73
N SER A 25 12.93 -76.88 12.97
CA SER A 25 12.21 -75.72 13.52
C SER A 25 10.82 -76.07 14.04
N PHE A 26 10.14 -77.02 13.37
CA PHE A 26 8.84 -77.51 13.80
C PHE A 26 8.95 -78.24 15.14
N GLN A 27 9.92 -79.15 15.27
CA GLN A 27 10.09 -79.92 16.50
C GLN A 27 10.49 -79.00 17.67
N GLU A 28 11.36 -78.03 17.44
CA GLU A 28 11.72 -77.00 18.43
C GLU A 28 10.49 -76.19 18.88
N LYS A 29 9.69 -75.68 17.94
CA LYS A 29 8.46 -74.92 18.23
C LYS A 29 7.43 -75.77 18.97
N LEU A 30 7.27 -77.03 18.59
CA LEU A 30 6.36 -77.97 19.25
C LEU A 30 6.77 -78.22 20.70
N ASP A 31 8.06 -78.42 20.96
CA ASP A 31 8.56 -78.66 22.32
C ASP A 31 8.45 -77.42 23.21
N LEU A 32 8.73 -76.22 22.66
CA LEU A 32 8.51 -74.94 23.34
C LEU A 32 7.02 -74.75 23.72
N LYS A 33 6.11 -74.98 22.77
CA LYS A 33 4.66 -74.84 23.01
C LYS A 33 4.13 -75.87 24.00
N ARG A 34 4.63 -77.11 23.94
CA ARG A 34 4.27 -78.15 24.90
C ARG A 34 4.72 -77.80 26.33
N ALA A 35 5.92 -77.23 26.49
CA ALA A 35 6.39 -76.72 27.77
C ALA A 35 5.52 -75.54 28.26
N GLU A 36 5.15 -74.62 27.37
CA GLU A 36 4.26 -73.49 27.65
C GLU A 36 2.87 -73.97 28.12
N TRP A 37 2.25 -74.90 27.40
CA TRP A 37 0.94 -75.46 27.73
C TRP A 37 0.96 -76.22 29.04
N THR A 38 2.02 -77.00 29.29
CA THR A 38 2.19 -77.73 30.57
C THR A 38 2.33 -76.76 31.75
N LYS A 39 3.05 -75.64 31.57
CA LYS A 39 3.15 -74.58 32.58
C LYS A 39 1.80 -73.88 32.81
N LYS A 40 1.09 -73.51 31.74
CA LYS A 40 -0.21 -72.83 31.82
C LYS A 40 -1.35 -73.72 32.33
N ALA A 41 -1.25 -75.05 32.16
CA ALA A 41 -2.20 -76.02 32.70
C ALA A 41 -2.17 -76.13 34.23
N LYS A 42 -1.10 -75.66 34.88
CA LYS A 42 -1.05 -75.58 36.36
C LYS A 42 -2.07 -74.61 36.92
N ASN A 43 -2.51 -73.60 36.15
CA ASN A 43 -3.55 -72.66 36.56
C ASN A 43 -4.96 -73.30 36.41
N PRO A 44 -5.75 -73.43 37.49
CA PRO A 44 -7.06 -74.09 37.48
C PRO A 44 -8.03 -73.54 36.44
N LYS A 45 -8.01 -72.21 36.19
CA LYS A 45 -8.93 -71.53 35.26
C LYS A 45 -8.72 -71.96 33.79
N ASN A 46 -7.51 -72.38 33.44
CA ASN A 46 -7.14 -72.72 32.07
C ASN A 46 -6.67 -74.18 31.91
N ARG A 47 -6.73 -74.99 32.97
CA ARG A 47 -6.21 -76.36 33.01
C ARG A 47 -6.75 -77.22 31.88
N LEU A 48 -8.08 -77.30 31.77
CA LEU A 48 -8.77 -78.11 30.75
C LEU A 48 -8.39 -77.72 29.32
N LYS A 49 -8.21 -76.42 29.06
CA LYS A 49 -7.83 -75.89 27.72
C LYS A 49 -6.42 -76.35 27.33
N TYR A 50 -5.42 -76.13 28.17
CA TYR A 50 -4.03 -76.45 27.82
C TYR A 50 -3.72 -77.96 27.93
N GLU A 51 -4.41 -78.71 28.80
CA GLU A 51 -4.36 -80.17 28.77
C GLU A 51 -4.93 -80.74 27.47
N SER A 52 -6.00 -80.13 26.92
CA SER A 52 -6.55 -80.54 25.63
C SER A 52 -5.55 -80.34 24.48
N TYR A 53 -4.76 -79.25 24.50
CA TYR A 53 -3.71 -79.01 23.49
C TYR A 53 -2.57 -80.01 23.60
N ASN A 54 -2.16 -80.37 24.82
CA ASN A 54 -1.17 -81.42 25.04
C ASN A 54 -1.64 -82.79 24.53
N ARG A 55 -2.94 -83.10 24.58
CA ARG A 55 -3.50 -84.33 24.01
C ARG A 55 -3.49 -84.35 22.48
N LEU A 56 -3.42 -83.19 21.82
CA LEU A 56 -3.34 -83.09 20.35
C LEU A 56 -1.93 -83.34 19.80
N VAL A 57 -0.88 -83.40 20.64
CA VAL A 57 0.52 -83.55 20.18
C VAL A 57 0.74 -84.74 19.22
N PRO A 58 0.17 -85.95 19.44
CA PRO A 58 0.29 -87.05 18.47
C PRO A 58 -0.35 -86.71 17.11
N GLN A 59 -1.51 -86.06 17.13
CA GLN A 59 -2.21 -85.63 15.91
C GLN A 59 -1.48 -84.50 15.20
N ILE A 60 -0.88 -83.57 15.95
CA ILE A 60 -0.02 -82.50 15.42
C ILE A 60 1.17 -83.11 14.67
N LYS A 61 1.85 -84.09 15.26
CA LYS A 61 2.98 -84.78 14.59
C LYS A 61 2.54 -85.53 13.33
N ALA A 62 1.36 -86.16 13.35
CA ALA A 62 0.82 -86.85 12.18
C ALA A 62 0.49 -85.90 11.02
N VAL A 63 -0.24 -84.81 11.30
CA VAL A 63 -0.69 -83.85 10.28
C VAL A 63 0.45 -82.96 9.77
N MET A 64 1.32 -82.49 10.68
CA MET A 64 2.41 -81.59 10.30
C MET A 64 3.63 -82.33 9.73
N GLY A 65 3.79 -83.63 10.03
CA GLY A 65 4.84 -84.48 9.46
C GLY A 65 4.55 -84.91 8.01
N ASP A 66 3.28 -85.05 7.63
CA ASP A 66 2.86 -85.39 6.26
C ASP A 66 2.83 -84.14 5.36
N VAL A 67 3.45 -84.22 4.18
CA VAL A 67 3.63 -83.07 3.28
C VAL A 67 2.29 -82.53 2.76
N GLU A 68 1.36 -83.41 2.40
CA GLU A 68 0.10 -83.01 1.76
C GLU A 68 -0.94 -82.57 2.79
N GLN A 69 -0.99 -83.21 3.95
CA GLN A 69 -1.82 -82.74 5.07
C GLN A 69 -1.33 -81.40 5.61
N ARG A 70 -0.02 -81.20 5.72
CA ARG A 70 0.58 -79.93 6.14
C ARG A 70 0.23 -78.79 5.18
N LYS A 71 0.29 -78.99 3.86
CA LYS A 71 -0.11 -77.96 2.88
C LYS A 71 -1.59 -77.57 3.03
N LYS A 72 -2.48 -78.55 3.24
CA LYS A 72 -3.91 -78.28 3.49
C LYS A 72 -4.12 -77.49 4.80
N GLU A 73 -3.40 -77.87 5.85
CA GLU A 73 -3.45 -77.18 7.14
C GLU A 73 -2.89 -75.75 7.03
N ALA A 74 -1.83 -75.53 6.25
CA ALA A 74 -1.26 -74.20 5.98
C ALA A 74 -2.23 -73.30 5.19
N ALA A 75 -2.86 -73.83 4.14
CA ALA A 75 -3.85 -73.08 3.36
C ALA A 75 -5.07 -72.66 4.23
N ALA A 76 -5.54 -73.55 5.10
CA ALA A 76 -6.61 -73.23 6.06
C ALA A 76 -6.17 -72.18 7.10
N ALA A 77 -4.90 -72.20 7.52
CA ALA A 77 -4.34 -71.20 8.44
C ALA A 77 -4.31 -69.81 7.80
N ILE A 78 -3.84 -69.71 6.55
CA ILE A 78 -3.80 -68.47 5.77
C ILE A 78 -5.22 -67.92 5.60
N GLN A 79 -6.18 -68.78 5.26
CA GLN A 79 -7.58 -68.39 5.13
C GLN A 79 -8.16 -67.87 6.46
N GLN A 80 -7.93 -68.57 7.58
CA GLN A 80 -8.40 -68.13 8.90
C GLN A 80 -7.74 -66.81 9.35
N GLN A 81 -6.45 -66.62 9.09
CA GLN A 81 -5.75 -65.37 9.38
C GLN A 81 -6.30 -64.20 8.55
N SER A 82 -6.57 -64.41 7.25
CA SER A 82 -7.15 -63.39 6.38
C SER A 82 -8.56 -62.95 6.82
N LEU A 83 -9.44 -63.90 7.18
CA LEU A 83 -10.78 -63.63 7.72
C LEU A 83 -10.72 -62.86 9.05
N ALA A 84 -9.79 -63.24 9.94
CA ALA A 84 -9.61 -62.57 11.22
C ALA A 84 -9.02 -61.16 11.08
N GLN A 85 -8.25 -60.90 10.04
CA GLN A 85 -7.73 -59.58 9.69
C GLN A 85 -8.83 -58.70 9.11
N GLN A 86 -9.66 -59.24 8.20
CA GLN A 86 -10.78 -58.53 7.61
C GLN A 86 -11.82 -58.09 8.65
N LYS A 87 -12.16 -58.97 9.60
CA LYS A 87 -13.07 -58.62 10.71
C LYS A 87 -12.51 -57.52 11.62
N CYS A 88 -11.21 -57.57 11.92
CA CYS A 88 -10.55 -56.55 12.73
C CYS A 88 -10.55 -55.17 12.04
N LEU A 89 -10.40 -55.15 10.70
CA LEU A 89 -10.49 -53.94 9.90
C LEU A 89 -11.90 -53.34 9.90
N GLU A 90 -12.95 -54.16 9.83
CA GLU A 90 -14.34 -53.70 9.92
C GLU A 90 -14.67 -53.09 11.29
N GLU A 91 -14.20 -53.70 12.39
CA GLU A 91 -14.37 -53.17 13.75
C GLU A 91 -13.68 -51.80 13.91
N PHE A 92 -12.43 -51.69 13.43
CA PHE A 92 -11.70 -50.42 13.39
C PHE A 92 -12.44 -49.33 12.58
N GLN A 93 -12.94 -49.67 11.39
CA GLN A 93 -13.66 -48.70 10.55
C GLN A 93 -14.95 -48.19 11.19
N ASN A 94 -15.67 -49.04 11.93
CA ASN A 94 -16.89 -48.64 12.63
C ASN A 94 -16.60 -47.72 13.82
N GLU A 95 -15.56 -48.01 14.58
CA GLU A 95 -15.15 -47.16 15.71
C GLU A 95 -14.57 -45.83 15.23
N LEU A 96 -13.80 -45.83 14.14
CA LEU A 96 -13.31 -44.62 13.49
C LEU A 96 -14.49 -43.73 13.03
N LYS A 97 -15.52 -44.31 12.41
CA LYS A 97 -16.74 -43.56 12.02
C LYS A 97 -17.42 -42.91 13.22
N LEU A 98 -17.47 -43.59 14.36
CA LEU A 98 -18.11 -43.07 15.58
C LEU A 98 -17.33 -41.90 16.19
N ILE A 99 -16.00 -41.97 16.22
CA ILE A 99 -15.14 -40.89 16.73
C ILE A 99 -15.12 -39.69 15.76
N ALA A 100 -15.13 -39.96 14.46
CA ALA A 100 -15.03 -38.93 13.42
C ALA A 100 -16.36 -38.24 13.05
N VAL A 101 -17.48 -38.54 13.71
CA VAL A 101 -18.80 -37.89 13.47
C VAL A 101 -18.72 -36.36 13.52
N LYS A 102 -17.84 -35.81 14.38
CA LYS A 102 -17.60 -34.37 14.54
C LYS A 102 -16.85 -33.70 13.38
N GLY A 103 -16.45 -34.46 12.35
CA GLY A 103 -15.76 -33.96 11.16
C GLY A 103 -14.23 -33.86 11.26
N TYR A 104 -13.65 -34.23 12.40
CA TYR A 104 -12.20 -34.27 12.64
C TYR A 104 -11.86 -35.28 13.76
N ILE A 105 -10.58 -35.63 13.92
CA ILE A 105 -10.05 -36.48 15.01
C ILE A 105 -8.83 -35.80 15.66
N THR A 106 -8.58 -36.01 16.96
CA THR A 106 -7.41 -35.43 17.66
C THR A 106 -6.23 -36.41 17.74
N ASP A 107 -5.02 -35.91 18.01
CA ASP A 107 -3.81 -36.76 18.18
C ASP A 107 -3.95 -37.79 19.32
N ASP A 108 -4.67 -37.44 20.39
CA ASP A 108 -4.96 -38.37 21.51
C ASP A 108 -5.90 -39.50 21.08
N GLU A 109 -6.89 -39.19 20.24
CA GLU A 109 -7.85 -40.16 19.70
C GLU A 109 -7.19 -41.08 18.67
N VAL A 110 -6.29 -40.56 17.84
CA VAL A 110 -5.45 -41.36 16.93
C VAL A 110 -4.52 -42.28 17.72
N SER A 111 -3.94 -41.79 18.82
CA SER A 111 -3.09 -42.59 19.71
C SER A 111 -3.87 -43.71 20.40
N TYR A 112 -5.12 -43.44 20.79
CA TYR A 112 -6.04 -44.46 21.33
C TYR A 112 -6.33 -45.57 20.32
N LEU A 113 -6.73 -45.20 19.09
CA LEU A 113 -7.01 -46.17 18.01
C LEU A 113 -5.77 -46.99 17.65
N THR A 114 -4.61 -46.35 17.59
CA THR A 114 -3.33 -47.02 17.29
C THR A 114 -2.99 -48.04 18.37
N LYS A 115 -3.23 -47.73 19.65
CA LYS A 115 -2.98 -48.65 20.76
C LYS A 115 -3.95 -49.83 20.75
N GLN A 116 -5.24 -49.57 20.52
CA GLN A 116 -6.29 -50.58 20.61
C GLN A 116 -6.23 -51.64 19.50
N TYR A 117 -5.78 -51.26 18.29
CA TYR A 117 -5.71 -52.14 17.13
C TYR A 117 -4.27 -52.54 16.73
N SER A 118 -3.29 -52.24 17.59
CA SER A 118 -1.85 -52.44 17.35
C SER A 118 -1.44 -53.88 17.01
N ASP A 119 -2.19 -54.87 17.48
CA ASP A 119 -1.88 -56.29 17.25
C ASP A 119 -2.10 -56.74 15.79
N LYS A 120 -2.87 -55.99 14.99
CA LYS A 120 -3.30 -56.43 13.64
C LYS A 120 -3.38 -55.33 12.58
N ILE A 121 -3.35 -54.05 12.97
CA ILE A 121 -3.39 -52.91 12.06
C ILE A 121 -2.19 -52.02 12.35
N THR A 122 -1.44 -51.69 11.31
CA THR A 122 -0.26 -50.84 11.43
C THR A 122 -0.65 -49.36 11.53
N PRO A 123 0.17 -48.51 12.19
CA PRO A 123 -0.04 -47.06 12.22
C PRO A 123 -0.18 -46.43 10.82
N GLN A 124 0.47 -47.05 9.83
CA GLN A 124 0.45 -46.60 8.44
C GLN A 124 -0.87 -46.93 7.74
N GLU A 125 -1.50 -48.06 8.05
CA GLU A 125 -2.86 -48.40 7.59
C GLU A 125 -3.92 -47.49 8.22
N ILE A 126 -3.78 -47.15 9.50
CA ILE A 126 -4.64 -46.16 10.18
C ILE A 126 -4.53 -44.80 9.49
N SER A 127 -3.31 -44.35 9.20
CA SER A 127 -3.05 -43.08 8.50
C SER A 127 -3.63 -43.07 7.07
N ASN A 128 -3.55 -44.20 6.37
CA ASN A 128 -4.10 -44.35 5.02
C ASN A 128 -5.64 -44.32 5.01
N GLU A 129 -6.29 -44.96 5.99
CA GLU A 129 -7.75 -44.97 6.09
C GLU A 129 -8.31 -43.59 6.48
N LEU A 130 -7.64 -42.87 7.39
CA LEU A 130 -7.94 -41.46 7.70
C LEU A 130 -7.88 -40.57 6.45
N ARG A 131 -6.82 -40.74 5.65
CA ARG A 131 -6.64 -40.00 4.38
C ARG A 131 -7.69 -40.36 3.34
N LYS A 132 -8.08 -41.63 3.25
CA LYS A 132 -9.09 -42.13 2.32
C LYS A 132 -10.48 -41.57 2.62
N GLN A 133 -10.82 -41.40 3.91
CA GLN A 133 -12.11 -40.83 4.34
C GLN A 133 -12.10 -39.30 4.47
N GLY A 134 -10.96 -38.64 4.21
CA GLY A 134 -10.85 -37.18 4.24
C GLY A 134 -10.96 -36.56 5.63
N ILE A 135 -10.70 -37.34 6.69
CA ILE A 135 -10.82 -36.89 8.08
C ILE A 135 -9.51 -36.22 8.50
N GLN A 136 -9.58 -34.96 8.95
CA GLN A 136 -8.40 -34.20 9.38
C GLN A 136 -8.00 -34.54 10.82
N ILE A 137 -6.69 -34.72 11.07
CA ILE A 137 -6.12 -34.81 12.42
C ILE A 137 -5.85 -33.39 12.91
N GLN A 138 -6.52 -32.98 13.99
CA GLN A 138 -6.26 -31.70 14.64
C GLN A 138 -5.31 -31.89 15.82
N THR A 139 -4.10 -31.35 15.67
CA THR A 139 -3.16 -31.22 16.78
C THR A 139 -3.63 -30.11 17.70
N LYS A 140 -3.76 -30.44 18.98
CA LYS A 140 -4.10 -29.46 20.01
C LYS A 140 -2.99 -28.43 20.05
N VAL A 141 -3.25 -27.23 19.54
CA VAL A 141 -2.40 -26.06 19.80
C VAL A 141 -2.43 -25.86 21.30
N ALA A 142 -1.27 -25.88 21.96
CA ALA A 142 -1.19 -25.51 23.36
C ALA A 142 -1.79 -24.11 23.53
N GLU A 143 -2.90 -24.01 24.24
CA GLU A 143 -3.53 -22.75 24.60
C GLU A 143 -2.51 -21.91 25.36
N ALA A 144 -2.15 -20.74 24.81
CA ALA A 144 -1.51 -19.70 25.60
C ALA A 144 -2.52 -19.28 26.67
N GLU A 145 -2.13 -19.31 27.95
CA GLU A 145 -3.01 -19.00 29.06
C GLU A 145 -3.80 -17.71 28.82
N ASP A 146 -5.13 -17.84 28.89
CA ASP A 146 -6.08 -16.85 28.37
C ASP A 146 -6.34 -15.66 29.33
N PHE A 147 -5.63 -15.66 30.46
CA PHE A 147 -5.75 -14.73 31.58
C PHE A 147 -4.37 -14.25 32.04
N LEU A 148 -4.34 -13.11 32.72
CA LEU A 148 -3.18 -12.75 33.54
C LEU A 148 -2.94 -13.77 34.65
N ASP A 149 -1.67 -14.00 34.93
CA ASP A 149 -1.25 -14.79 36.08
C ASP A 149 -1.78 -14.16 37.38
N PHE A 150 -2.07 -15.01 38.36
CA PHE A 150 -2.64 -14.60 39.64
C PHE A 150 -1.77 -13.54 40.35
N SER A 151 -0.44 -13.71 40.31
CA SER A 151 0.50 -12.77 40.95
C SER A 151 0.52 -11.39 40.28
N GLU A 152 0.33 -11.35 38.95
CA GLU A 152 0.27 -10.10 38.20
C GLU A 152 -1.03 -9.34 38.50
N MET A 153 -2.16 -10.06 38.62
CA MET A 153 -3.45 -9.45 38.91
C MET A 153 -3.55 -8.94 40.36
N GLU A 154 -3.01 -9.66 41.34
CA GLU A 154 -2.94 -9.18 42.74
C GLU A 154 -2.11 -7.91 42.86
N ARG A 155 -0.93 -7.86 42.26
CA ARG A 155 -0.07 -6.66 42.28
C ARG A 155 -0.79 -5.44 41.69
N ILE A 156 -1.49 -5.62 40.57
CA ILE A 156 -2.25 -4.54 39.93
C ILE A 156 -3.35 -4.03 40.88
N LYS A 157 -4.08 -4.92 41.56
CA LYS A 157 -5.14 -4.54 42.51
C LYS A 157 -4.60 -3.79 43.72
N GLU A 158 -3.53 -4.29 44.36
CA GLU A 158 -2.93 -3.65 45.52
C GLU A 158 -2.50 -2.21 45.22
N ASN A 159 -1.93 -1.97 44.04
CA ASN A 159 -1.52 -0.63 43.63
C ASN A 159 -2.69 0.26 43.23
N LEU A 160 -3.76 -0.30 42.64
CA LEU A 160 -5.00 0.44 42.34
C LEU A 160 -5.70 0.90 43.63
N GLU A 161 -5.72 0.05 44.66
CA GLU A 161 -6.29 0.37 45.98
C GLU A 161 -5.57 1.53 46.66
N LYS A 162 -4.22 1.54 46.62
CA LYS A 162 -3.40 2.66 47.14
C LYS A 162 -3.74 4.01 46.50
N LEU A 163 -4.25 4.02 45.27
CA LEU A 163 -4.62 5.23 44.52
C LEU A 163 -6.14 5.46 44.44
N ALA A 164 -6.95 4.64 45.13
CA ALA A 164 -8.41 4.65 45.05
C ALA A 164 -8.96 4.57 43.62
N LYS A 165 -8.35 3.73 42.78
CA LYS A 165 -8.74 3.47 41.39
C LYS A 165 -9.40 2.11 41.23
N LYS A 166 -10.36 2.00 40.30
CA LYS A 166 -11.13 0.76 40.09
C LYS A 166 -10.39 -0.26 39.22
N ASP A 167 -9.78 0.21 38.15
CA ASP A 167 -9.08 -0.58 37.15
C ASP A 167 -8.04 0.30 36.42
N LEU A 168 -7.28 -0.29 35.49
CA LEU A 168 -6.31 0.44 34.70
C LEU A 168 -6.95 1.49 33.77
N TYR A 169 -8.24 1.40 33.44
CA TYR A 169 -8.94 2.39 32.63
C TYR A 169 -9.23 3.66 33.45
N ASP A 170 -9.76 3.50 34.66
CA ASP A 170 -10.00 4.58 35.63
C ASP A 170 -8.68 5.25 36.08
N PHE A 171 -7.60 4.48 36.20
CA PHE A 171 -6.27 5.01 36.43
C PHE A 171 -5.81 5.96 35.29
N LEU A 172 -6.09 5.61 34.03
CA LEU A 172 -5.73 6.41 32.86
C LEU A 172 -6.73 7.54 32.52
N GLY A 173 -7.82 7.66 33.29
CA GLY A 173 -8.93 8.58 32.98
C GLY A 173 -9.55 8.30 31.60
N ALA A 174 -9.55 7.04 31.18
CA ALA A 174 -9.98 6.60 29.85
C ALA A 174 -11.16 5.63 29.96
N SER A 175 -11.98 5.56 28.91
CA SER A 175 -13.08 4.59 28.87
C SER A 175 -12.58 3.24 28.36
N THR A 176 -13.34 2.18 28.67
CA THR A 176 -13.16 0.87 28.02
C THR A 176 -13.38 0.95 26.51
N SER A 177 -13.98 2.03 25.97
CA SER A 177 -14.12 2.31 24.54
C SER A 177 -12.90 3.01 23.88
N SER A 178 -11.92 3.51 24.66
CA SER A 178 -10.73 4.23 24.15
C SER A 178 -9.70 3.33 23.45
N ARG A 179 -9.29 3.66 22.22
CA ARG A 179 -8.40 2.82 21.39
C ARG A 179 -7.15 2.37 22.15
N THR A 180 -6.68 1.17 21.88
CA THR A 180 -5.53 0.58 22.59
C THR A 180 -4.25 1.42 22.42
N SER A 181 -4.07 2.06 21.26
CA SER A 181 -3.02 3.05 21.04
C SER A 181 -3.05 4.23 22.00
N ASP A 182 -4.26 4.74 22.29
CA ASP A 182 -4.46 5.96 23.08
C ASP A 182 -4.26 5.68 24.56
N LEU A 183 -4.70 4.50 25.02
CA LEU A 183 -4.44 4.00 26.37
C LEU A 183 -2.94 3.83 26.62
N ARG A 184 -2.21 3.24 25.68
CA ARG A 184 -0.75 3.11 25.75
C ARG A 184 -0.07 4.46 25.84
N LEU A 185 -0.50 5.42 25.02
CA LEU A 185 0.08 6.76 24.98
C LEU A 185 -0.17 7.53 26.29
N ARG A 186 -1.37 7.43 26.87
CA ARG A 186 -1.68 8.00 28.19
C ARG A 186 -0.83 7.36 29.30
N ALA A 187 -0.67 6.03 29.27
CA ALA A 187 0.18 5.31 30.21
C ALA A 187 1.65 5.77 30.11
N GLU A 188 2.17 5.99 28.89
CA GLU A 188 3.51 6.54 28.67
C GLU A 188 3.66 7.98 29.19
N GLN A 189 2.63 8.82 29.05
CA GLN A 189 2.65 10.18 29.58
C GLN A 189 2.70 10.20 31.10
N ILE A 190 1.84 9.42 31.77
CA ILE A 190 1.82 9.30 33.24
C ILE A 190 3.16 8.75 33.75
N TYR A 191 3.72 7.73 33.07
CA TYR A 191 5.03 7.18 33.41
C TYR A 191 6.14 8.25 33.33
N LYS A 192 6.16 9.06 32.27
CA LYS A 192 7.12 10.17 32.10
C LYS A 192 6.94 11.28 33.14
N GLN A 193 5.70 11.63 33.47
CA GLN A 193 5.39 12.64 34.49
C GLN A 193 5.86 12.21 35.88
N ASN A 194 5.68 10.94 36.24
CA ASN A 194 6.13 10.41 37.52
C ASN A 194 7.66 10.27 37.61
N LEU A 195 8.34 10.01 36.49
CA LEU A 195 9.80 10.06 36.41
C LEU A 195 10.35 11.45 36.74
N ALA A 196 9.69 12.51 36.26
CA ALA A 196 10.10 13.90 36.44
C ALA A 196 9.85 14.46 37.85
N LYS A 197 9.09 13.77 38.71
CA LYS A 197 8.86 14.17 40.11
C LYS A 197 10.07 13.81 40.98
N ALA A 198 10.56 14.80 41.73
CA ALA A 198 11.71 14.66 42.64
C ALA A 198 11.38 13.88 43.92
N ASP A 199 10.14 13.98 44.41
CA ASP A 199 9.66 13.22 45.57
C ASP A 199 9.08 11.85 45.12
N LYS A 200 9.52 10.77 45.75
CA LYS A 200 9.11 9.39 45.46
C LYS A 200 8.25 8.85 46.59
N SER A 201 7.13 9.53 46.84
CA SER A 201 6.10 9.06 47.75
C SER A 201 5.57 7.68 47.35
N PRO A 202 5.01 6.90 48.29
CA PRO A 202 4.39 5.61 48.00
C PRO A 202 3.36 5.65 46.86
N GLU A 203 2.60 6.75 46.75
CA GLU A 203 1.61 7.00 45.69
C GLU A 203 2.26 7.22 44.31
N VAL A 204 3.42 7.88 44.25
CA VAL A 204 4.16 8.10 42.99
C VAL A 204 4.79 6.78 42.51
N THR A 205 5.24 5.93 43.44
CA THR A 205 5.72 4.58 43.15
C THR A 205 4.60 3.68 42.63
N ALA A 206 3.47 3.61 43.33
CA ALA A 206 2.29 2.84 42.88
C ALA A 206 1.77 3.32 41.52
N SER A 207 1.75 4.65 41.28
CA SER A 207 1.35 5.22 39.99
C SER A 207 2.35 4.90 38.87
N SER A 208 3.66 4.82 39.17
CA SER A 208 4.68 4.44 38.18
C SER A 208 4.59 2.96 37.80
N GLU A 209 4.33 2.09 38.77
CA GLU A 209 4.12 0.66 38.55
C GLU A 209 2.84 0.41 37.73
N LEU A 210 1.72 1.06 38.08
CA LEU A 210 0.47 0.97 37.31
C LEU A 210 0.61 1.50 35.89
N ALA A 211 1.39 2.57 35.67
CA ALA A 211 1.68 3.05 34.32
C ALA A 211 2.54 2.06 33.53
N GLY A 212 3.46 1.33 34.19
CA GLY A 212 4.20 0.21 33.61
C GLY A 212 3.29 -0.96 33.23
N ASP A 213 2.42 -1.37 34.15
CA ASP A 213 1.44 -2.45 33.93
C ASP A 213 0.42 -2.09 32.85
N ALA A 214 -0.03 -0.83 32.79
CA ALA A 214 -0.89 -0.33 31.72
C ALA A 214 -0.21 -0.34 30.35
N LYS A 215 1.09 0.04 30.27
CA LYS A 215 1.86 -0.06 29.02
C LYS A 215 2.01 -1.51 28.55
N LYS A 216 2.19 -2.44 29.48
CA LYS A 216 2.31 -3.87 29.18
C LYS A 216 0.98 -4.45 28.70
N ASN A 217 -0.11 -4.18 29.43
CA ASN A 217 -1.43 -4.74 29.15
C ASN A 217 -2.11 -4.07 27.95
N PHE A 218 -1.88 -2.78 27.69
CA PHE A 218 -2.40 -2.06 26.53
C PHE A 218 -1.39 -1.94 25.37
N LYS A 219 -0.48 -2.90 25.25
CA LYS A 219 0.50 -2.94 24.15
C LYS A 219 -0.18 -3.20 22.79
N ASP A 220 -1.07 -4.19 22.74
CA ASP A 220 -1.84 -4.59 21.57
C ASP A 220 -3.22 -5.17 21.98
N GLU A 221 -4.12 -5.39 20.99
CA GLU A 221 -5.46 -5.92 21.27
C GLU A 221 -5.46 -7.30 21.96
N PRO A 222 -4.56 -8.25 21.61
CA PRO A 222 -4.43 -9.50 22.36
C PRO A 222 -4.08 -9.33 23.85
N THR A 223 -3.10 -8.50 24.20
CA THR A 223 -2.73 -8.28 25.63
C THR A 223 -3.83 -7.55 26.38
N ARG A 224 -4.51 -6.60 25.73
CA ARG A 224 -5.63 -5.89 26.31
C ARG A 224 -6.80 -6.83 26.60
N SER A 225 -7.13 -7.67 25.61
CA SER A 225 -8.20 -8.67 25.74
C SER A 225 -7.91 -9.66 26.87
N ARG A 226 -6.64 -9.96 27.16
CA ARG A 226 -6.24 -10.77 28.32
C ARG A 226 -6.53 -10.09 29.65
N TYR A 227 -6.17 -8.81 29.79
CA TYR A 227 -6.49 -8.01 30.98
C TYR A 227 -8.01 -7.87 31.18
N ASP A 228 -8.74 -7.56 30.10
CA ASP A 228 -10.20 -7.40 30.13
C ASP A 228 -10.90 -8.71 30.54
N ARG A 229 -10.40 -9.86 30.07
CA ARG A 229 -10.89 -11.19 30.47
C ARG A 229 -10.53 -11.55 31.91
N SER A 230 -9.36 -11.15 32.41
CA SER A 230 -9.01 -11.30 33.83
C SER A 230 -9.91 -10.47 34.75
N LEU A 231 -10.21 -9.23 34.37
CA LEU A 231 -11.19 -8.39 35.09
C LEU A 231 -12.59 -9.02 35.09
N ALA A 232 -13.02 -9.57 33.95
CA ALA A 232 -14.30 -10.25 33.84
C ALA A 232 -14.36 -11.51 34.72
N ARG A 233 -13.31 -12.35 34.72
CA ARG A 233 -13.22 -13.59 35.50
C ARG A 233 -13.39 -13.37 37.00
N ASP A 234 -12.73 -12.35 37.56
CA ASP A 234 -12.86 -12.03 38.98
C ASP A 234 -14.30 -11.63 39.33
N LYS A 235 -14.97 -10.90 38.43
CA LYS A 235 -16.38 -10.53 38.61
C LYS A 235 -17.30 -11.75 38.53
N PHE A 236 -17.02 -12.72 37.65
CA PHE A 236 -17.73 -13.99 37.59
C PHE A 236 -17.53 -14.85 38.84
N GLU A 237 -16.31 -14.91 39.39
CA GLU A 237 -16.02 -15.67 40.61
C GLU A 237 -16.78 -15.10 41.82
N VAL A 238 -16.82 -13.77 41.97
CA VAL A 238 -17.58 -13.09 43.04
C VAL A 238 -19.10 -13.30 42.89
N VAL A 239 -19.63 -13.18 41.67
CA VAL A 239 -21.08 -13.20 41.44
C VAL A 239 -21.63 -14.63 41.38
N LEU A 240 -20.95 -15.56 40.69
CA LEU A 240 -21.45 -16.89 40.37
C LEU A 240 -20.70 -18.01 41.08
N GLY A 241 -19.42 -17.82 41.43
CA GLY A 241 -18.53 -18.88 41.94
C GLY A 241 -19.12 -19.66 43.13
N ASP A 242 -19.51 -18.94 44.19
CA ASP A 242 -20.12 -19.55 45.38
C ASP A 242 -21.49 -20.19 45.12
N LYS A 243 -22.24 -19.66 44.15
CA LYS A 243 -23.58 -20.17 43.80
C LYS A 243 -23.48 -21.49 43.04
N VAL A 244 -22.55 -21.56 42.08
CA VAL A 244 -22.20 -22.80 41.36
C VAL A 244 -21.71 -23.85 42.35
N LYS A 245 -20.80 -23.46 43.26
CA LYS A 245 -20.27 -24.35 44.30
C LYS A 245 -21.38 -24.92 45.18
N LYS A 246 -22.28 -24.08 45.71
CA LYS A 246 -23.42 -24.53 46.52
C LYS A 246 -24.33 -25.51 45.79
N ILE A 247 -24.65 -25.26 44.52
CA ILE A 247 -25.50 -26.16 43.72
C ILE A 247 -24.82 -27.53 43.53
N VAL A 248 -23.51 -27.54 43.24
CA VAL A 248 -22.73 -28.77 43.03
C VAL A 248 -22.51 -29.55 44.33
N ASP A 249 -22.33 -28.87 45.45
CA ASP A 249 -22.10 -29.52 46.75
C ASP A 249 -23.37 -30.17 47.31
N ILE A 250 -24.55 -29.60 47.06
CA ILE A 250 -25.84 -30.14 47.51
C ILE A 250 -26.37 -31.23 46.55
N SER A 251 -25.90 -31.27 45.30
CA SER A 251 -26.33 -32.25 44.31
C SER A 251 -25.74 -33.65 44.54
N SER A 252 -26.58 -34.62 44.90
CA SER A 252 -26.21 -36.05 45.08
C SER A 252 -25.65 -36.72 43.82
N GLN A 253 -26.07 -36.27 42.63
CA GLN A 253 -25.60 -36.80 41.33
C GLN A 253 -24.49 -35.96 40.70
N LYS A 254 -24.01 -34.91 41.38
CA LYS A 254 -23.09 -33.89 40.81
C LYS A 254 -23.55 -33.36 39.44
N VAL A 255 -24.78 -32.86 39.34
CA VAL A 255 -25.33 -32.26 38.11
C VAL A 255 -25.98 -30.90 38.39
N ILE A 256 -25.63 -29.89 37.60
CA ILE A 256 -26.37 -28.62 37.52
C ILE A 256 -27.51 -28.82 36.51
N ARG A 257 -28.75 -28.85 36.98
CA ARG A 257 -29.94 -29.08 36.15
C ARG A 257 -30.25 -27.85 35.29
N ALA A 258 -30.95 -28.04 34.17
CA ALA A 258 -31.12 -26.96 33.19
C ALA A 258 -31.85 -25.72 33.73
N GLN A 259 -32.80 -25.88 34.64
CA GLN A 259 -33.44 -24.74 35.32
C GLN A 259 -32.50 -24.01 36.28
N GLN A 260 -31.61 -24.74 36.96
CA GLN A 260 -30.59 -24.14 37.83
C GLN A 260 -29.53 -23.41 37.00
N PHE A 261 -29.15 -23.99 35.86
CA PHE A 261 -28.26 -23.35 34.89
C PHE A 261 -28.87 -22.06 34.34
N GLN A 262 -30.14 -22.10 33.93
CA GLN A 262 -30.86 -20.91 33.45
C GLN A 262 -30.94 -19.82 34.53
N HIS A 263 -31.19 -20.19 35.78
CA HIS A 263 -31.24 -19.23 36.89
C HIS A 263 -29.87 -18.59 37.17
N LEU A 264 -28.78 -19.36 37.07
CA LEU A 264 -27.42 -18.81 37.16
C LEU A 264 -27.13 -17.81 36.04
N LEU A 265 -27.63 -18.07 34.82
CA LEU A 265 -27.53 -17.12 33.70
C LEU A 265 -28.41 -15.88 33.90
N GLU A 266 -29.55 -15.99 34.56
CA GLU A 266 -30.38 -14.83 34.94
C GLU A 266 -29.69 -13.94 35.97
N ILE A 267 -29.00 -14.54 36.95
CA ILE A 267 -28.18 -13.82 37.94
C ILE A 267 -26.99 -13.13 37.23
N ALA A 268 -26.34 -13.82 36.29
CA ALA A 268 -25.28 -13.22 35.48
C ALA A 268 -25.83 -12.01 34.68
N ARG A 269 -27.03 -12.15 34.12
CA ARG A 269 -27.71 -11.08 33.38
C ARG A 269 -28.07 -9.89 34.26
N SER A 270 -28.52 -10.10 35.50
CA SER A 270 -28.85 -9.01 36.43
C SER A 270 -27.63 -8.23 36.90
N GLU A 271 -26.47 -8.88 36.96
CA GLU A 271 -25.19 -8.28 37.36
C GLU A 271 -24.36 -7.74 36.17
N ASN A 272 -25.00 -7.67 34.99
CA ASN A 272 -24.44 -7.13 33.76
C ASN A 272 -23.16 -7.87 33.34
N LEU A 273 -23.19 -9.20 33.44
CA LEU A 273 -22.15 -10.10 32.98
C LEU A 273 -22.52 -10.66 31.61
N ASP A 274 -21.52 -10.84 30.75
CA ASP A 274 -21.70 -11.46 29.43
C ASP A 274 -22.22 -12.90 29.59
N ILE A 275 -23.27 -13.24 28.86
CA ILE A 275 -23.99 -14.51 29.05
C ILE A 275 -23.24 -15.69 28.46
N ASP A 276 -22.48 -15.48 27.38
CA ASP A 276 -21.69 -16.54 26.77
C ASP A 276 -20.47 -16.83 27.64
N GLN A 277 -19.83 -15.80 28.20
CA GLN A 277 -18.76 -15.95 29.19
C GLN A 277 -19.27 -16.50 30.53
N ALA A 278 -20.48 -16.13 30.97
CA ALA A 278 -21.12 -16.72 32.16
C ALA A 278 -21.36 -18.22 31.95
N THR A 279 -21.86 -18.58 30.76
CA THR A 279 -22.10 -19.96 30.35
C THR A 279 -20.81 -20.77 30.39
N GLU A 280 -19.73 -20.22 29.84
CA GLU A 280 -18.40 -20.84 29.86
C GLU A 280 -17.83 -20.95 31.27
N PHE A 281 -17.90 -19.89 32.08
CA PHE A 281 -17.44 -19.88 33.47
C PHE A 281 -18.17 -20.92 34.32
N ILE A 282 -19.50 -21.01 34.23
CA ILE A 282 -20.30 -21.99 34.98
C ILE A 282 -19.91 -23.42 34.57
N ARG A 283 -19.71 -23.67 33.26
CA ARG A 283 -19.28 -24.98 32.76
C ARG A 283 -17.86 -25.33 33.23
N ASP A 284 -16.90 -24.44 33.09
CA ASP A 284 -15.50 -24.68 33.51
C ASP A 284 -15.43 -24.92 35.02
N ARG A 285 -16.16 -24.13 35.82
CA ARG A 285 -16.24 -24.32 37.28
C ARG A 285 -16.90 -25.65 37.65
N ALA A 286 -17.99 -26.03 36.97
CA ALA A 286 -18.64 -27.32 37.17
C ALA A 286 -17.71 -28.49 36.81
N VAL A 287 -16.98 -28.40 35.70
CA VAL A 287 -16.00 -29.40 35.27
C VAL A 287 -14.87 -29.54 36.28
N LYS A 288 -14.30 -28.43 36.77
CA LYS A 288 -13.29 -28.42 37.83
C LYS A 288 -13.79 -29.06 39.14
N MET A 289 -15.09 -28.95 39.41
CA MET A 289 -15.76 -29.59 40.53
C MET A 289 -16.31 -30.99 40.23
N ARG A 290 -15.99 -31.57 39.07
CA ARG A 290 -16.43 -32.90 38.59
C ARG A 290 -17.95 -33.05 38.53
N ALA A 291 -18.65 -32.00 38.10
CA ALA A 291 -20.10 -31.96 37.92
C ALA A 291 -20.51 -31.76 36.45
N ALA A 292 -21.61 -32.41 36.06
CA ALA A 292 -22.21 -32.25 34.72
C ALA A 292 -23.19 -31.08 34.67
N VAL A 293 -23.43 -30.51 33.48
CA VAL A 293 -24.38 -29.41 33.27
C VAL A 293 -25.40 -29.80 32.21
N GLU A 294 -26.69 -29.69 32.54
CA GLU A 294 -27.80 -29.98 31.62
C GLU A 294 -28.24 -28.68 30.91
N LEU A 295 -28.32 -28.69 29.57
CA LEU A 295 -28.70 -27.53 28.75
C LEU A 295 -30.08 -27.75 28.09
N LEU A 296 -30.96 -26.75 28.10
CA LEU A 296 -32.20 -26.75 27.30
C LEU A 296 -31.91 -26.22 25.88
N ALA A 297 -32.60 -26.77 24.87
CA ALA A 297 -32.63 -26.20 23.52
C ALA A 297 -33.19 -24.76 23.57
N GLN A 298 -32.51 -23.82 22.92
CA GLN A 298 -32.67 -22.38 23.09
C GLN A 298 -34.11 -21.88 22.84
N PRO A 299 -34.71 -21.07 23.74
CA PRO A 299 -35.82 -20.19 23.37
C PRO A 299 -35.28 -18.91 22.71
N GLU A 300 -36.06 -18.32 21.81
CA GLU A 300 -35.77 -17.05 21.13
C GLU A 300 -35.51 -15.92 22.16
N VAL A 301 -34.24 -15.58 22.38
CA VAL A 301 -33.87 -14.40 23.16
C VAL A 301 -34.03 -13.18 22.27
N LYS A 302 -35.10 -12.40 22.50
CA LYS A 302 -35.20 -11.04 21.95
C LYS A 302 -33.95 -10.26 22.38
N GLN A 303 -33.12 -9.86 21.41
CA GLN A 303 -31.92 -9.08 21.67
C GLN A 303 -32.30 -7.78 22.39
N LYS A 304 -31.56 -7.41 23.44
CA LYS A 304 -31.76 -6.18 24.22
C LYS A 304 -30.58 -5.23 24.00
N LEU A 305 -30.83 -3.91 24.04
CA LEU A 305 -29.83 -2.86 23.87
C LEU A 305 -29.76 -1.98 25.13
N LEU A 306 -28.56 -1.66 25.59
CA LEU A 306 -28.34 -0.74 26.72
C LEU A 306 -28.32 0.72 26.24
N CYS A 307 -29.00 1.60 26.95
CA CYS A 307 -28.89 3.04 26.72
C CYS A 307 -27.47 3.55 27.05
N THR A 308 -26.81 4.19 26.07
CA THR A 308 -25.43 4.70 26.19
C THR A 308 -25.30 5.98 27.02
N ASN A 309 -26.39 6.68 27.31
CA ASN A 309 -26.39 7.78 28.27
C ASN A 309 -25.99 7.25 29.67
N PRO A 310 -24.82 7.68 30.23
CA PRO A 310 -24.32 7.17 31.50
C PRO A 310 -25.27 7.39 32.69
N ALA A 311 -26.11 8.43 32.62
CA ALA A 311 -27.07 8.76 33.68
C ALA A 311 -28.37 7.93 33.61
N CYS A 312 -28.67 7.31 32.47
CA CYS A 312 -29.94 6.61 32.25
C CYS A 312 -29.79 5.07 32.31
N ARG A 313 -28.91 4.51 31.47
CA ARG A 313 -28.59 3.07 31.38
C ARG A 313 -29.79 2.11 31.34
N THR A 314 -30.98 2.57 30.95
CA THR A 314 -32.15 1.70 30.79
C THR A 314 -31.90 0.65 29.71
N VAL A 315 -32.29 -0.60 29.99
CA VAL A 315 -32.24 -1.70 29.01
C VAL A 315 -33.50 -1.65 28.17
N ASN A 316 -33.31 -1.59 26.85
CA ASN A 316 -34.36 -1.47 25.86
C ASN A 316 -34.44 -2.73 25.01
N ASP A 317 -35.59 -2.99 24.41
CA ASP A 317 -35.71 -4.02 23.38
C ASP A 317 -34.99 -3.55 22.11
N SER A 318 -34.26 -4.44 21.42
CA SER A 318 -33.49 -4.10 20.20
C SER A 318 -34.33 -3.59 19.04
N SER A 319 -35.65 -3.75 19.06
CA SER A 319 -36.56 -3.11 18.11
C SER A 319 -36.61 -1.57 18.25
N HIS A 320 -36.32 -1.02 19.43
CA HIS A 320 -36.38 0.42 19.67
C HIS A 320 -35.19 1.15 19.02
N ASN A 321 -35.46 2.31 18.43
CA ASN A 321 -34.42 3.20 17.89
C ASN A 321 -33.95 4.25 18.90
N ALA A 322 -34.71 4.48 19.97
CA ALA A 322 -34.41 5.43 21.04
C ALA A 322 -34.77 4.82 22.41
N CYS A 323 -34.07 5.26 23.45
CA CYS A 323 -34.29 4.81 24.82
C CYS A 323 -35.68 5.20 25.29
N SER A 324 -36.44 4.24 25.81
CA SER A 324 -37.81 4.45 26.33
C SER A 324 -37.87 5.40 27.52
N ASN A 325 -36.76 5.57 28.25
CA ASN A 325 -36.70 6.41 29.44
C ASN A 325 -36.18 7.83 29.15
N CYS A 326 -35.07 7.97 28.42
CA CYS A 326 -34.43 9.28 28.19
C CYS A 326 -34.38 9.74 26.73
N GLY A 327 -34.93 8.97 25.78
CA GLY A 327 -34.95 9.33 24.36
C GLY A 327 -33.60 9.26 23.64
N THR A 328 -32.50 8.88 24.31
CA THR A 328 -31.17 8.76 23.67
C THR A 328 -31.20 7.71 22.55
N PRO A 329 -30.68 8.01 21.34
CA PRO A 329 -30.65 7.04 20.25
C PRO A 329 -29.89 5.75 20.61
N LEU A 330 -30.53 4.60 20.37
CA LEU A 330 -29.98 3.27 20.63
C LEU A 330 -29.25 2.69 19.41
N LYS A 331 -29.44 3.29 18.23
CA LYS A 331 -28.82 2.90 16.96
C LYS A 331 -28.33 4.13 16.23
N ILE A 332 -27.26 3.96 15.47
CA ILE A 332 -26.67 5.02 14.65
C ILE A 332 -26.18 4.43 13.32
N ALA A 333 -26.43 5.15 12.23
CA ALA A 333 -25.81 4.85 10.95
C ALA A 333 -24.35 5.30 11.00
N CYS A 334 -23.40 4.39 10.76
CA CYS A 334 -21.99 4.70 10.80
C CYS A 334 -21.66 5.81 9.79
N PRO A 335 -21.12 6.96 10.23
CA PRO A 335 -20.80 8.08 9.34
C PRO A 335 -19.77 7.74 8.25
N SER A 336 -18.94 6.72 8.46
CA SER A 336 -17.89 6.33 7.53
C SER A 336 -18.30 5.26 6.50
N CYS A 337 -19.23 4.35 6.82
CA CYS A 337 -19.60 3.24 5.92
C CYS A 337 -21.12 3.02 5.77
N GLY A 338 -21.96 3.81 6.44
CA GLY A 338 -23.43 3.74 6.37
C GLY A 338 -24.07 2.60 7.18
N LYS A 339 -23.29 1.64 7.72
CA LYS A 339 -23.86 0.52 8.49
C LYS A 339 -24.55 1.01 9.76
N VAL A 340 -25.85 0.69 9.89
CA VAL A 340 -26.60 0.92 11.13
C VAL A 340 -26.14 -0.08 12.19
N SER A 341 -25.68 0.43 13.31
CA SER A 341 -25.18 -0.36 14.44
C SER A 341 -25.74 0.18 15.75
N PRO A 342 -25.93 -0.67 16.78
CA PRO A 342 -26.24 -0.21 18.12
C PRO A 342 -25.20 0.80 18.64
N THR A 343 -25.65 1.84 19.34
CA THR A 343 -24.76 2.85 19.92
C THR A 343 -23.95 2.29 21.09
N GLU A 344 -24.39 1.20 21.72
CA GLU A 344 -23.61 0.48 22.74
C GLU A 344 -22.31 -0.14 22.18
N TYR A 345 -22.22 -0.32 20.86
CA TYR A 345 -20.98 -0.78 20.24
C TYR A 345 -19.95 0.33 20.29
N ARG A 346 -18.78 -0.03 20.81
CA ARG A 346 -17.60 0.82 20.86
C ARG A 346 -17.22 1.43 19.50
N ALA A 347 -17.24 0.62 18.46
CA ALA A 347 -16.88 1.02 17.11
C ALA A 347 -17.74 0.26 16.09
N CYS A 348 -17.81 0.79 14.87
CA CYS A 348 -18.56 0.17 13.79
C CYS A 348 -17.93 -1.20 13.47
N PRO A 349 -18.69 -2.30 13.49
CA PRO A 349 -18.15 -3.64 13.23
C PRO A 349 -17.70 -3.83 11.77
N SER A 350 -17.98 -2.89 10.87
CA SER A 350 -17.57 -2.98 9.47
C SER A 350 -16.36 -2.11 9.12
N CYS A 351 -16.16 -0.97 9.78
CA CYS A 351 -15.07 -0.03 9.41
C CYS A 351 -14.33 0.58 10.62
N SER A 352 -14.64 0.12 11.84
CA SER A 352 -14.00 0.54 13.09
C SER A 352 -14.15 2.03 13.44
N PHE A 353 -15.09 2.76 12.83
CA PHE A 353 -15.42 4.13 13.21
C PHE A 353 -15.98 4.18 14.65
N PRO A 354 -15.57 5.12 15.53
CA PRO A 354 -15.93 5.12 16.95
C PRO A 354 -17.37 5.57 17.24
N ILE A 355 -18.37 4.86 16.69
CA ILE A 355 -19.80 5.16 16.87
C ILE A 355 -20.24 5.19 18.34
N GLY A 356 -19.55 4.48 19.25
CA GLY A 356 -19.85 4.45 20.67
C GLY A 356 -19.59 5.78 21.38
N ASN A 357 -18.82 6.69 20.77
CA ASN A 357 -18.52 8.01 21.32
C ASN A 357 -19.64 9.04 21.05
N ALA A 358 -20.72 8.67 20.36
CA ALA A 358 -21.74 9.60 19.88
C ALA A 358 -22.35 10.47 20.99
N PHE A 359 -22.59 9.89 22.16
CA PHE A 359 -23.13 10.63 23.31
C PHE A 359 -22.13 11.68 23.83
N ASN A 360 -20.87 11.29 24.00
CA ASN A 360 -19.82 12.17 24.51
C ASN A 360 -19.56 13.35 23.56
N VAL A 361 -19.55 13.08 22.25
CA VAL A 361 -19.39 14.11 21.22
C VAL A 361 -20.55 15.12 21.27
N ARG A 362 -21.80 14.65 21.44
CA ARG A 362 -22.96 15.55 21.61
C ARG A 362 -22.84 16.42 22.87
N SER A 363 -22.32 15.86 23.97
CA SER A 363 -22.05 16.64 25.19
C SER A 363 -21.01 17.73 24.95
N LEU A 364 -19.88 17.40 24.32
CA LEU A 364 -18.82 18.36 24.03
C LEU A 364 -19.26 19.47 23.08
N ILE A 365 -20.16 19.17 22.14
CA ILE A 365 -20.79 20.18 21.28
C ILE A 365 -21.66 21.13 22.11
N ALA A 366 -22.48 20.61 23.02
CA ALA A 366 -23.32 21.42 23.91
C ALA A 366 -22.46 22.30 24.85
N ASP A 367 -21.40 21.75 25.42
CA ASP A 367 -20.44 22.49 26.26
C ASP A 367 -19.78 23.63 25.47
N SER A 368 -19.42 23.37 24.21
CA SER A 368 -18.86 24.40 23.32
C SER A 368 -19.87 25.50 23.00
N GLN A 369 -21.13 25.15 22.70
CA GLN A 369 -22.20 26.12 22.46
C GLN A 369 -22.45 27.00 23.68
N GLN A 370 -22.45 26.41 24.88
CA GLN A 370 -22.58 27.16 26.12
C GLN A 370 -21.38 28.09 26.35
N ALA A 371 -20.16 27.61 26.11
CA ALA A 371 -18.95 28.43 26.22
C ALA A 371 -18.98 29.61 25.24
N ILE A 372 -19.41 29.41 23.99
CA ILE A 372 -19.62 30.48 23.01
C ILE A 372 -20.68 31.48 23.48
N ALA A 373 -21.80 31.02 24.05
CA ALA A 373 -22.84 31.90 24.60
C ALA A 373 -22.30 32.77 25.76
N LEU A 374 -21.34 32.24 26.52
CA LEU A 374 -20.62 32.95 27.59
C LEU A 374 -19.41 33.76 27.10
N LYS A 375 -19.16 33.79 25.78
CA LYS A 375 -17.97 34.39 25.13
C LYS A 375 -16.63 33.80 25.59
N ASP A 376 -16.63 32.57 26.08
CA ASP A 376 -15.43 31.82 26.47
C ASP A 376 -14.96 30.95 25.30
N TYR A 377 -14.34 31.60 24.31
CA TYR A 377 -13.94 30.95 23.06
C TYR A 377 -12.76 29.97 23.23
N ASP A 378 -11.97 30.10 24.29
CA ASP A 378 -10.86 29.19 24.58
C ASP A 378 -11.37 27.82 25.06
N ASN A 379 -12.35 27.82 25.96
CA ASN A 379 -13.02 26.58 26.39
C ASN A 379 -13.89 25.99 25.27
N ALA A 380 -14.52 26.83 24.44
CA ALA A 380 -15.23 26.38 23.25
C ALA A 380 -14.30 25.65 22.27
N ALA A 381 -13.12 26.21 21.98
CA ALA A 381 -12.12 25.62 21.11
C ALA A 381 -11.61 24.27 21.66
N SER A 382 -11.34 24.21 22.96
CA SER A 382 -10.85 23.00 23.64
C SER A 382 -11.86 21.86 23.56
N SER A 383 -13.15 22.16 23.81
CA SER A 383 -14.24 21.19 23.73
C SER A 383 -14.45 20.66 22.31
N LEU A 384 -14.39 21.54 21.30
CA LEU A 384 -14.52 21.15 19.88
C LEU A 384 -13.33 20.30 19.40
N LYS A 385 -12.13 20.60 19.88
CA LYS A 385 -10.94 19.79 19.57
C LYS A 385 -11.11 18.36 20.08
N LEU A 386 -11.59 18.19 21.31
CA LEU A 386 -11.90 16.87 21.87
C LEU A 386 -13.03 16.19 21.11
N ALA A 387 -14.11 16.92 20.78
CA ALA A 387 -15.23 16.38 20.00
C ALA A 387 -14.76 15.83 18.65
N ASN A 388 -13.90 16.58 17.95
CA ASN A 388 -13.34 16.16 16.66
C ASN A 388 -12.39 14.95 16.79
N GLN A 389 -11.60 14.88 17.87
CA GLN A 389 -10.74 13.72 18.15
C GLN A 389 -11.56 12.45 18.39
N GLU A 390 -12.60 12.54 19.22
CA GLU A 390 -13.48 11.41 19.56
C GLU A 390 -14.38 10.98 18.40
N TRP A 391 -14.56 11.84 17.38
CA TRP A 391 -15.40 11.62 16.19
C TRP A 391 -14.61 11.47 14.88
N SER A 392 -13.40 10.90 14.94
CA SER A 392 -12.52 10.74 13.76
C SER A 392 -11.86 9.35 13.65
N THR A 393 -11.36 9.01 12.46
CA THR A 393 -10.53 7.81 12.21
C THR A 393 -9.04 8.18 12.14
N ILE A 394 -8.16 7.19 12.31
CA ILE A 394 -6.72 7.34 12.01
C ILE A 394 -6.38 6.31 10.91
N PRO A 395 -5.97 6.75 9.69
CA PRO A 395 -5.88 8.15 9.25
C PRO A 395 -7.27 8.81 9.14
N PRO A 396 -7.36 10.16 9.21
CA PRO A 396 -8.61 10.89 9.05
C PRO A 396 -9.25 10.57 7.71
N ARG A 397 -10.55 10.27 7.72
CA ARG A 397 -11.37 10.14 6.51
C ARG A 397 -12.38 11.28 6.49
N PRO A 398 -12.72 11.83 5.31
CA PRO A 398 -13.80 12.80 5.21
C PRO A 398 -15.12 12.10 5.55
N ILE A 399 -15.86 12.71 6.47
CA ILE A 399 -17.13 12.21 6.98
C ILE A 399 -18.17 13.30 6.77
N ASN A 400 -19.32 12.92 6.22
CA ASN A 400 -20.42 13.83 5.97
C ASN A 400 -21.62 13.40 6.82
N ASP A 401 -21.64 13.85 8.08
CA ASP A 401 -22.76 13.65 8.99
C ASP A 401 -23.09 14.93 9.77
N GLU A 402 -24.22 14.88 10.47
CA GLU A 402 -24.74 16.01 11.23
C GLU A 402 -23.77 16.50 12.31
N LEU A 403 -23.12 15.59 13.06
CA LEU A 403 -22.22 15.95 14.14
C LEU A 403 -20.92 16.58 13.61
N THR A 404 -20.33 16.00 12.56
CA THR A 404 -19.19 16.63 11.89
C THR A 404 -19.56 18.01 11.34
N THR A 405 -20.76 18.17 10.78
CA THR A 405 -21.25 19.48 10.30
C THR A 405 -21.33 20.49 11.45
N GLN A 406 -21.93 20.13 12.59
CA GLN A 406 -22.03 20.98 13.76
C GLN A 406 -20.65 21.36 14.33
N ILE A 407 -19.74 20.39 14.46
CA ILE A 407 -18.37 20.63 14.91
C ILE A 407 -17.68 21.64 13.99
N ASN A 408 -17.76 21.45 12.67
CA ASN A 408 -17.13 22.34 11.69
C ASN A 408 -17.71 23.76 11.72
N GLN A 409 -19.03 23.90 11.85
CA GLN A 409 -19.69 25.21 11.97
C GLN A 409 -19.23 25.96 13.22
N LEU A 410 -19.16 25.29 14.37
CA LEU A 410 -18.71 25.91 15.62
C LEU A 410 -17.21 26.22 15.59
N LEU A 411 -16.38 25.35 15.00
CA LEU A 411 -14.96 25.62 14.78
C LEU A 411 -14.76 26.86 13.91
N GLN A 412 -15.52 27.00 12.83
CA GLN A 412 -15.47 28.18 11.96
C GLN A 412 -15.90 29.44 12.70
N GLN A 413 -16.93 29.37 13.55
CA GLN A 413 -17.35 30.50 14.37
C GLN A 413 -16.25 30.96 15.35
N VAL A 414 -15.60 30.02 16.04
CA VAL A 414 -14.47 30.29 16.94
C VAL A 414 -13.28 30.88 16.16
N GLU A 415 -12.96 30.33 15.00
CA GLU A 415 -11.87 30.81 14.15
C GLU A 415 -12.13 32.23 13.65
N ASN A 416 -13.34 32.53 13.16
CA ASN A 416 -13.72 33.88 12.72
C ASN A 416 -13.55 34.90 13.84
N TYR A 417 -13.98 34.56 15.06
CA TYR A 417 -13.81 35.42 16.23
C TYR A 417 -12.34 35.70 16.53
N GLN A 418 -11.50 34.67 16.53
CA GLN A 418 -10.05 34.81 16.75
C GLN A 418 -9.38 35.63 15.64
N GLN A 419 -9.76 35.42 14.37
CA GLN A 419 -9.23 36.18 13.25
C GLN A 419 -9.60 37.67 13.34
N GLN A 420 -10.85 38.00 13.70
CA GLN A 420 -11.29 39.38 13.88
C GLN A 420 -10.51 40.07 15.01
N LYS A 421 -10.39 39.42 16.18
CA LYS A 421 -9.59 39.90 17.31
C LYS A 421 -8.14 40.17 16.89
N ASN A 422 -7.51 39.21 16.23
CA ASN A 422 -6.13 39.30 15.78
C ASN A 422 -5.92 40.43 14.77
N SER A 423 -6.85 40.59 13.82
CA SER A 423 -6.83 41.67 12.84
C SER A 423 -6.87 43.04 13.51
N LEU A 424 -7.81 43.26 14.43
CA LEU A 424 -7.93 44.53 15.15
C LEU A 424 -6.70 44.82 16.04
N LEU A 425 -6.12 43.81 16.69
CA LEU A 425 -4.88 43.97 17.45
C LEU A 425 -3.69 44.37 16.57
N SER A 426 -3.56 43.77 15.39
CA SER A 426 -2.53 44.14 14.42
C SER A 426 -2.75 45.57 13.89
N GLN A 427 -3.99 45.94 13.56
CA GLN A 427 -4.34 47.30 13.15
C GLN A 427 -4.03 48.33 14.25
N LEU A 428 -4.30 47.99 15.52
CA LEU A 428 -3.97 48.84 16.66
C LEU A 428 -2.45 49.05 16.78
N SER A 429 -1.65 47.98 16.70
CA SER A 429 -0.18 48.09 16.73
C SER A 429 0.32 48.98 15.60
N HIS A 430 -0.13 48.72 14.37
CA HIS A 430 0.27 49.49 13.20
C HIS A 430 -0.11 50.98 13.34
N ALA A 431 -1.31 51.30 13.82
CA ALA A 431 -1.73 52.68 14.04
C ALA A 431 -0.87 53.40 15.09
N ILE A 432 -0.39 52.69 16.13
CA ILE A 432 0.53 53.23 17.14
C ILE A 432 1.91 53.48 16.51
N ASP A 433 2.43 52.51 15.77
CA ASP A 433 3.76 52.58 15.13
C ASP A 433 3.82 53.70 14.06
N GLU A 434 2.71 53.94 13.34
CA GLU A 434 2.57 55.01 12.35
C GLU A 434 2.22 56.38 12.94
N HIS A 435 2.17 56.52 14.27
CA HIS A 435 1.77 57.74 14.97
C HIS A 435 0.34 58.22 14.61
N CYS A 436 -0.55 57.31 14.20
CA CYS A 436 -1.97 57.56 13.91
C CYS A 436 -2.81 57.39 15.19
N PHE A 437 -2.64 58.30 16.15
CA PHE A 437 -3.18 58.12 17.50
C PHE A 437 -4.71 58.29 17.61
N TYR A 438 -5.36 59.08 16.76
CA TYR A 438 -6.83 59.15 16.74
C TYR A 438 -7.46 57.84 16.26
N GLN A 439 -6.87 57.22 15.22
CA GLN A 439 -7.25 55.90 14.75
C GLN A 439 -7.00 54.83 15.82
N ALA A 440 -5.82 54.83 16.43
CA ALA A 440 -5.48 53.90 17.51
C ALA A 440 -6.49 53.98 18.67
N ARG A 441 -6.89 55.18 19.10
CA ARG A 441 -7.92 55.37 20.14
C ARG A 441 -9.29 54.79 19.74
N THR A 442 -9.65 54.86 18.46
CA THR A 442 -10.90 54.33 17.94
C THR A 442 -10.90 52.80 17.92
N ILE A 443 -9.83 52.19 17.39
CA ILE A 443 -9.64 50.72 17.37
C ILE A 443 -9.59 50.18 18.80
N PHE A 444 -8.92 50.89 19.71
CA PHE A 444 -8.85 50.51 21.12
C PHE A 444 -10.25 50.41 21.77
N ARG A 445 -11.12 51.41 21.52
CA ARG A 445 -12.52 51.39 22.00
C ARG A 445 -13.34 50.28 21.35
N GLN A 446 -13.11 50.02 20.07
CA GLN A 446 -13.79 48.93 19.35
C GLN A 446 -13.44 47.57 19.95
N LEU A 447 -12.15 47.31 20.21
CA LEU A 447 -11.68 46.12 20.91
C LEU A 447 -12.35 45.97 22.28
N GLU A 448 -12.33 47.03 23.10
CA GLU A 448 -12.98 47.03 24.43
C GLU A 448 -14.48 46.67 24.34
N THR A 449 -15.17 47.15 23.31
CA THR A 449 -16.62 46.96 23.13
C THR A 449 -16.98 45.56 22.60
N GLU A 450 -16.22 45.03 21.63
CA GLU A 450 -16.52 43.76 20.96
C GLU A 450 -16.12 42.53 21.80
N PHE A 451 -14.95 42.57 22.45
CA PHE A 451 -14.32 41.41 23.10
C PHE A 451 -14.34 41.46 24.63
N GLY A 452 -14.57 42.65 25.22
CA GLY A 452 -14.58 42.84 26.67
C GLY A 452 -13.19 42.76 27.33
N MET A 453 -13.07 43.41 28.49
CA MET A 453 -11.76 43.61 29.14
C MET A 453 -11.12 42.33 29.69
N SER A 454 -11.90 41.35 30.14
CA SER A 454 -11.39 40.11 30.72
C SER A 454 -10.60 39.29 29.68
N GLU A 455 -11.17 39.13 28.49
CA GLU A 455 -10.57 38.34 27.40
C GLU A 455 -9.41 39.07 26.70
N LEU A 456 -9.40 40.39 26.75
CA LEU A 456 -8.30 41.20 26.25
C LEU A 456 -7.12 41.26 27.23
N ASN A 457 -7.34 41.07 28.54
CA ASN A 457 -6.26 41.02 29.55
C ASN A 457 -5.31 39.84 29.33
N SER A 458 -5.80 38.72 28.81
CA SER A 458 -4.99 37.51 28.58
C SER A 458 -4.11 37.62 27.33
N ASP A 459 -4.45 38.48 26.36
CA ASP A 459 -3.63 38.70 25.16
C ASP A 459 -2.48 39.67 25.45
N LYS A 460 -1.23 39.19 25.30
CA LYS A 460 -0.01 39.96 25.53
C LYS A 460 0.06 41.24 24.68
N ARG A 461 -0.41 41.22 23.43
CA ARG A 461 -0.37 42.39 22.53
C ARG A 461 -1.29 43.49 23.04
N PHE A 462 -2.48 43.12 23.51
CA PHE A 462 -3.39 44.09 24.11
C PHE A 462 -2.87 44.61 25.46
N ALA A 463 -2.27 43.75 26.28
CA ALA A 463 -1.64 44.18 27.54
C ALA A 463 -0.53 45.22 27.29
N ILE A 464 0.30 45.01 26.27
CA ILE A 464 1.30 45.97 25.81
C ILE A 464 0.60 47.25 25.35
N ALA A 465 -0.36 47.16 24.42
CA ALA A 465 -1.09 48.30 23.86
C ALA A 465 -1.82 49.14 24.93
N ARG A 466 -2.34 48.50 25.99
CA ARG A 466 -2.92 49.20 27.14
C ARG A 466 -1.89 50.04 27.89
N GLY A 467 -0.65 49.56 28.01
CA GLY A 467 0.47 50.36 28.53
C GLY A 467 0.72 51.63 27.69
N TYR A 468 0.31 51.63 26.42
CA TYR A 468 0.37 52.81 25.54
C TYR A 468 -0.86 53.72 25.61
N ARG A 469 -1.94 53.37 26.34
CA ARG A 469 -3.15 54.21 26.41
C ARG A 469 -2.85 55.64 26.85
N HIS A 470 -2.05 55.79 27.91
CA HIS A 470 -1.61 57.13 28.36
C HIS A 470 -0.76 57.86 27.33
N LYS A 471 0.04 57.16 26.53
CA LYS A 471 0.86 57.74 25.44
C LYS A 471 -0.03 58.20 24.28
N ILE A 472 -1.02 57.40 23.88
CA ILE A 472 -2.01 57.76 22.84
C ILE A 472 -2.74 59.04 23.26
N ASP A 473 -3.31 59.06 24.47
CA ASP A 473 -4.06 60.22 24.96
C ASP A 473 -3.15 61.44 25.24
N ALA A 474 -1.89 61.24 25.61
CA ALA A 474 -0.92 62.33 25.75
C ALA A 474 -0.54 62.94 24.40
N ALA A 475 -0.23 62.11 23.39
CA ALA A 475 0.13 62.58 22.05
C ALA A 475 -1.02 63.33 21.37
N ILE A 476 -2.26 62.86 21.52
CA ILE A 476 -3.45 63.58 21.04
C ILE A 476 -3.58 64.95 21.72
N ARG A 477 -3.47 65.02 23.05
CA ARG A 477 -3.56 66.29 23.78
C ARG A 477 -2.44 67.26 23.42
N GLU A 478 -1.23 66.77 23.21
CA GLU A 478 -0.11 67.58 22.76
C GLU A 478 -0.36 68.16 21.37
N ALA A 479 -0.84 67.33 20.42
CA ALA A 479 -1.23 67.77 19.09
C ALA A 479 -2.35 68.83 19.12
N GLU A 480 -3.39 68.62 19.94
CA GLU A 480 -4.49 69.58 20.13
C GLU A 480 -4.00 70.91 20.74
N THR A 481 -3.08 70.85 21.71
CA THR A 481 -2.50 72.06 22.31
C THR A 481 -1.66 72.84 21.31
N ALA A 482 -0.84 72.15 20.52
CA ALA A 482 -0.05 72.77 19.46
C ALA A 482 -0.93 73.35 18.34
N LEU A 483 -2.06 72.71 18.01
CA LEU A 483 -3.06 73.24 17.07
C LEU A 483 -3.62 74.60 17.51
N VAL A 484 -3.92 74.77 18.80
CA VAL A 484 -4.40 76.06 19.34
C VAL A 484 -3.36 77.16 19.12
N LYS A 485 -2.08 76.87 19.38
CA LYS A 485 -0.97 77.80 19.13
C LYS A 485 -0.82 78.13 17.64
N ALA A 486 -0.94 77.13 16.76
CA ALA A 486 -0.85 77.34 15.31
C ALA A 486 -1.94 78.29 14.81
N ARG A 487 -3.18 78.09 15.29
CA ARG A 487 -4.31 78.96 14.97
C ARG A 487 -4.14 80.38 15.48
N ASP A 488 -3.63 80.56 16.70
CA ASP A 488 -3.37 81.90 17.25
C ASP A 488 -2.35 82.67 16.39
N ILE A 489 -1.29 82.00 15.92
CA ILE A 489 -0.33 82.58 14.96
C ILE A 489 -1.03 82.98 13.65
N GLU A 490 -1.85 82.10 13.07
CA GLU A 490 -2.61 82.42 11.84
C GLU A 490 -3.55 83.61 12.04
N THR A 491 -4.27 83.69 13.16
CA THR A 491 -5.18 84.82 13.45
C THR A 491 -4.44 86.15 13.60
N ARG A 492 -3.16 86.12 13.94
CA ARG A 492 -2.27 87.30 14.02
C ARG A 492 -1.54 87.56 12.69
N GLY A 493 -1.84 86.81 11.64
CA GLY A 493 -1.23 86.96 10.31
C GLY A 493 0.17 86.37 10.16
N GLY A 494 0.63 85.53 11.10
CA GLY A 494 1.92 84.84 11.02
C GLY A 494 1.86 83.50 10.26
N ASP A 495 3.02 82.99 9.85
CA ASP A 495 3.16 81.67 9.20
C ASP A 495 3.27 80.55 10.26
N ALA A 496 2.29 79.64 10.27
CA ALA A 496 2.23 78.50 11.20
C ALA A 496 2.65 77.16 10.58
N VAL A 497 3.20 77.16 9.36
CA VAL A 497 3.54 75.93 8.59
C VAL A 497 4.44 74.97 9.38
N GLU A 498 5.53 75.45 9.98
CA GLU A 498 6.44 74.58 10.75
C GLU A 498 5.75 73.95 11.96
N LEU A 499 4.81 74.66 12.59
CA LEU A 499 4.06 74.14 13.72
C LEU A 499 3.09 73.05 13.29
N TYR A 500 2.41 73.20 12.15
CA TYR A 500 1.58 72.15 11.57
C TYR A 500 2.40 70.91 11.16
N GLN A 501 3.61 71.09 10.61
CA GLN A 501 4.51 69.98 10.32
C GLN A 501 4.94 69.23 11.59
N ASN A 502 5.26 69.95 12.67
CA ASN A 502 5.60 69.34 13.96
C ASN A 502 4.41 68.55 14.54
N ILE A 503 3.19 69.11 14.46
CA ILE A 503 1.97 68.42 14.87
C ILE A 503 1.80 67.10 14.11
N LEU A 504 1.96 67.12 12.78
CA LEU A 504 1.79 65.91 11.95
C LEU A 504 2.92 64.90 12.10
N TRP A 505 4.14 65.34 12.43
CA TRP A 505 5.22 64.44 12.80
C TRP A 505 4.90 63.68 14.09
N LYS A 506 4.27 64.33 15.08
CA LYS A 506 3.88 63.71 16.34
C LYS A 506 2.58 62.90 16.24
N CYS A 507 1.61 63.37 15.47
CA CYS A 507 0.29 62.76 15.32
C CYS A 507 -0.17 62.92 13.86
N LYS A 508 0.18 61.92 13.04
CA LYS A 508 0.05 61.92 11.58
C LYS A 508 -1.39 62.08 11.10
N ASP A 509 -2.34 61.54 11.84
CA ASP A 509 -3.77 61.53 11.53
C ASP A 509 -4.54 62.73 12.11
N CYS A 510 -3.85 63.79 12.54
CA CYS A 510 -4.46 65.02 13.02
C CYS A 510 -5.14 65.80 11.86
N LYS A 511 -6.41 65.48 11.60
CA LYS A 511 -7.20 66.03 10.47
C LYS A 511 -7.17 67.55 10.38
N GLN A 512 -7.22 68.24 11.52
CA GLN A 512 -7.26 69.71 11.53
C GLN A 512 -5.92 70.31 11.06
N ALA A 513 -4.78 69.71 11.44
CA ALA A 513 -3.46 70.16 10.99
C ALA A 513 -3.27 69.87 9.48
N LEU A 514 -3.72 68.71 9.00
CA LEU A 514 -3.72 68.38 7.56
C LEU A 514 -4.51 69.41 6.75
N VAL A 515 -5.74 69.74 7.18
CA VAL A 515 -6.59 70.71 6.48
C VAL A 515 -5.98 72.10 6.47
N SER A 516 -5.37 72.56 7.57
CA SER A 516 -4.70 73.85 7.60
C SER A 516 -3.46 73.87 6.72
N LEU A 517 -2.60 72.84 6.79
CA LEU A 517 -1.41 72.75 5.95
C LEU A 517 -1.75 72.67 4.46
N ALA A 518 -2.88 72.04 4.10
CA ALA A 518 -3.37 71.94 2.73
C ALA A 518 -3.73 73.30 2.09
N LYS A 519 -4.02 74.32 2.90
CA LYS A 519 -4.26 75.69 2.39
C LYS A 519 -2.98 76.36 1.89
N ILE A 520 -1.81 75.85 2.26
CA ILE A 520 -0.50 76.37 1.89
C ILE A 520 0.26 75.22 1.20
N PRO A 521 -0.04 74.90 -0.06
CA PRO A 521 0.65 73.83 -0.77
C PRO A 521 2.12 74.19 -1.03
N PRO A 522 3.06 73.22 -1.05
CA PRO A 522 4.43 73.47 -1.46
C PRO A 522 4.49 73.87 -2.95
N ALA A 523 5.55 74.58 -3.34
CA ALA A 523 5.85 74.84 -4.74
C ALA A 523 6.23 73.53 -5.46
N SER A 524 5.90 73.39 -6.73
CA SER A 524 6.19 72.18 -7.51
C SER A 524 7.70 72.05 -7.84
N PRO A 525 8.21 70.83 -8.02
CA PRO A 525 9.48 70.63 -8.74
C PRO A 525 9.33 71.01 -10.21
N THR A 526 10.45 71.01 -10.95
CA THR A 526 10.50 71.34 -12.39
C THR A 526 11.47 70.43 -13.15
N GLU A 527 11.51 70.53 -14.47
CA GLU A 527 12.52 69.87 -15.34
C GLU A 527 12.57 68.34 -15.19
N LEU A 528 11.41 67.65 -15.18
CA LEU A 528 11.37 66.19 -15.15
C LEU A 528 11.84 65.60 -16.48
N THR A 529 12.81 64.68 -16.40
CA THR A 529 13.38 63.93 -17.51
C THR A 529 13.35 62.43 -17.21
N ALA A 530 13.30 61.61 -18.25
CA ALA A 530 13.27 60.15 -18.16
C ALA A 530 14.28 59.52 -19.11
N GLN A 531 14.96 58.47 -18.67
CA GLN A 531 15.89 57.65 -19.45
C GLN A 531 15.45 56.19 -19.38
N VAL A 532 15.29 55.53 -20.54
CA VAL A 532 14.89 54.13 -20.62
C VAL A 532 16.12 53.24 -20.58
N GLY A 533 16.20 52.35 -19.59
CA GLY A 533 17.15 51.24 -19.51
C GLY A 533 16.48 49.90 -19.86
N HIS A 534 17.16 48.79 -19.55
CA HIS A 534 16.60 47.45 -19.79
C HIS A 534 15.45 47.15 -18.83
N LYS A 535 14.20 47.39 -19.28
CA LYS A 535 12.93 47.27 -18.51
C LYS A 535 12.80 48.21 -17.31
N VAL A 536 13.63 49.26 -17.22
CA VAL A 536 13.62 50.22 -16.10
C VAL A 536 13.54 51.63 -16.66
N VAL A 537 12.80 52.53 -16.01
CA VAL A 537 12.80 53.97 -16.33
C VAL A 537 13.47 54.74 -15.20
N ARG A 538 14.55 55.45 -15.52
CA ARG A 538 15.22 56.36 -14.58
C ARG A 538 14.68 57.77 -14.75
N LEU A 539 14.10 58.31 -13.69
CA LEU A 539 13.54 59.65 -13.62
C LEU A 539 14.50 60.59 -12.89
N GLN A 540 14.59 61.84 -13.36
CA GLN A 540 15.36 62.89 -12.70
C GLN A 540 14.66 64.24 -12.87
N TRP A 541 14.59 65.03 -11.80
CA TRP A 541 13.97 66.37 -11.80
C TRP A 541 14.79 67.39 -10.99
N LYS A 542 14.38 68.66 -11.07
CA LYS A 542 14.91 69.76 -10.27
C LYS A 542 14.11 69.97 -9.00
N ASN A 543 14.83 70.27 -7.92
CA ASN A 543 14.27 70.47 -6.58
C ASN A 543 13.20 71.58 -6.56
N SER A 544 12.15 71.40 -5.75
CA SER A 544 11.21 72.46 -5.39
C SER A 544 11.91 73.60 -4.65
N PRO A 545 11.51 74.86 -4.88
CA PRO A 545 11.94 76.00 -4.06
C PRO A 545 11.48 75.92 -2.60
N THR A 546 10.43 75.14 -2.30
CA THR A 546 9.96 74.94 -0.92
C THR A 546 10.91 74.01 -0.17
N LYS A 547 11.45 74.48 0.96
CA LYS A 547 12.34 73.68 1.81
C LYS A 547 11.60 72.50 2.46
N ASN A 548 12.35 71.45 2.80
CA ASN A 548 11.87 70.29 3.56
C ASN A 548 10.67 69.56 2.93
N VAL A 549 10.69 69.40 1.60
CA VAL A 549 9.71 68.59 0.86
C VAL A 549 10.32 67.25 0.44
N HIS A 550 9.46 66.26 0.32
CA HIS A 550 9.73 65.01 -0.40
C HIS A 550 9.06 65.09 -1.78
N TYR A 551 9.17 64.05 -2.58
CA TYR A 551 8.66 63.99 -3.94
C TYR A 551 7.81 62.76 -4.14
N THR A 552 6.53 62.98 -4.42
CA THR A 552 5.59 61.92 -4.77
C THR A 552 5.58 61.72 -6.27
N ILE A 553 5.95 60.51 -6.72
CA ILE A 553 6.06 60.14 -8.14
C ILE A 553 4.76 59.45 -8.56
N VAL A 554 4.19 59.89 -9.66
CA VAL A 554 2.96 59.34 -10.26
C VAL A 554 3.26 58.88 -11.68
N ARG A 555 2.82 57.67 -12.01
CA ARG A 555 2.91 57.06 -13.33
C ARG A 555 1.52 56.93 -13.95
N LYS A 556 1.39 57.28 -15.23
CA LYS A 556 0.17 57.04 -15.99
C LYS A 556 0.50 56.56 -17.40
N TYR A 557 -0.33 55.68 -17.93
CA TYR A 557 -0.18 55.12 -19.27
C TYR A 557 -1.08 55.86 -20.28
N GLY A 558 -0.57 56.07 -21.49
CA GLY A 558 -1.31 56.63 -22.63
C GLY A 558 -1.61 58.13 -22.58
N SER A 559 -1.47 58.79 -21.43
CA SER A 559 -1.59 60.26 -21.31
C SER A 559 -0.87 60.79 -20.07
N ALA A 560 -0.59 62.09 -20.04
CA ALA A 560 -0.01 62.74 -18.87
C ALA A 560 -0.96 62.72 -17.67
N PRO A 561 -0.46 62.52 -16.43
CA PRO A 561 -1.26 62.69 -15.21
C PRO A 561 -1.79 64.12 -15.09
N ILE A 562 -3.09 64.29 -14.86
CA ILE A 562 -3.72 65.61 -14.60
C ILE A 562 -3.81 65.94 -13.11
N SER A 563 -3.64 64.94 -12.24
CA SER A 563 -3.60 65.10 -10.77
C SER A 563 -2.77 64.00 -10.13
N SER A 564 -2.52 64.11 -8.82
CA SER A 564 -1.81 63.07 -8.07
C SER A 564 -2.58 61.75 -7.94
N HIS A 565 -3.90 61.79 -8.17
CA HIS A 565 -4.78 60.61 -8.15
C HIS A 565 -5.07 60.09 -9.57
N ASP A 566 -4.59 60.79 -10.61
CA ASP A 566 -4.75 60.39 -12.00
C ASP A 566 -3.52 59.60 -12.47
N GLY A 567 -3.42 58.38 -11.96
CA GLY A 567 -2.28 57.49 -12.17
C GLY A 567 -1.96 56.69 -10.92
N GLU A 568 -0.90 55.89 -11.02
CA GLU A 568 -0.36 55.10 -9.92
C GLU A 568 0.72 55.88 -9.19
N GLN A 569 0.58 56.05 -7.88
CA GLN A 569 1.62 56.62 -7.04
C GLN A 569 2.68 55.57 -6.72
N LEU A 570 3.90 55.78 -7.21
CA LEU A 570 4.97 54.79 -7.11
C LEU A 570 5.71 54.85 -5.77
N ASP A 571 6.08 56.06 -5.33
CA ASP A 571 6.85 56.26 -4.10
C ASP A 571 6.79 57.73 -3.64
N THR A 572 7.29 58.01 -2.43
CA THR A 572 7.58 59.36 -1.92
C THR A 572 8.99 59.44 -1.33
N ILE A 573 9.90 60.12 -2.03
CA ILE A 573 11.33 60.13 -1.70
C ILE A 573 11.88 61.53 -1.42
N ALA A 574 12.97 61.64 -0.66
CA ALA A 574 13.63 62.93 -0.41
C ALA A 574 14.54 63.39 -1.57
N HIS A 575 15.05 62.44 -2.36
CA HIS A 575 16.00 62.70 -3.44
C HIS A 575 15.29 63.08 -4.75
N THR A 576 16.06 63.61 -5.72
CA THR A 576 15.54 64.07 -7.02
C THR A 576 15.74 63.08 -8.17
N ILE A 577 15.99 61.82 -7.85
CA ILE A 577 16.20 60.72 -8.79
C ILE A 577 15.40 59.51 -8.32
N TYR A 578 14.66 58.88 -9.22
CA TYR A 578 13.88 57.66 -8.95
C TYR A 578 14.05 56.63 -10.08
N GLN A 579 13.96 55.34 -9.76
CA GLN A 579 13.99 54.26 -10.73
C GLN A 579 12.68 53.48 -10.66
N ASP A 580 11.89 53.55 -11.71
CA ASP A 580 10.74 52.66 -11.90
C ASP A 580 11.23 51.34 -12.49
N ILE A 581 11.28 50.31 -11.65
CA ILE A 581 11.78 48.97 -11.99
C ILE A 581 10.69 48.03 -12.53
N ASN A 582 9.41 48.42 -12.42
CA ASN A 582 8.29 47.60 -12.89
C ASN A 582 7.33 48.39 -13.82
N PRO A 583 7.83 49.07 -14.87
CA PRO A 583 7.00 49.71 -15.88
C PRO A 583 6.30 48.68 -16.78
N THR A 584 5.06 48.96 -17.19
CA THR A 584 4.37 48.16 -18.19
C THR A 584 5.01 48.38 -19.56
N ILE A 585 5.40 47.29 -20.21
CA ILE A 585 6.06 47.29 -21.52
C ILE A 585 5.03 47.52 -22.63
N GLY A 586 5.42 48.24 -23.68
CA GLY A 586 4.64 48.37 -24.90
C GLY A 586 3.54 49.43 -24.86
N ILE A 587 3.40 50.18 -23.77
CA ILE A 587 2.48 51.32 -23.66
C ILE A 587 3.28 52.60 -23.38
N PRO A 588 2.97 53.74 -24.03
CA PRO A 588 3.57 55.03 -23.68
C PRO A 588 3.34 55.38 -22.21
N ILE A 589 4.41 55.71 -21.49
CA ILE A 589 4.41 55.98 -20.05
C ILE A 589 4.71 57.45 -19.81
N TYR A 590 3.82 58.11 -19.09
CA TYR A 590 3.99 59.47 -18.59
C TYR A 590 4.24 59.43 -17.08
N TYR A 591 5.03 60.40 -16.62
CA TYR A 591 5.31 60.58 -15.20
C TYR A 591 5.02 62.02 -14.79
N ALA A 592 4.59 62.17 -13.54
CA ALA A 592 4.43 63.43 -12.86
C ALA A 592 5.09 63.35 -11.48
N VAL A 593 5.77 64.42 -11.06
CA VAL A 593 6.36 64.50 -9.73
C VAL A 593 5.80 65.70 -8.99
N TYR A 594 5.22 65.45 -7.82
CA TYR A 594 4.66 66.47 -6.92
C TYR A 594 5.61 66.70 -5.76
N ALA A 595 5.78 67.95 -5.31
CA ALA A 595 6.40 68.19 -4.02
C ALA A 595 5.41 67.78 -2.93
N ASN A 596 5.86 67.02 -1.94
CA ASN A 596 5.06 66.52 -0.84
C ASN A 596 5.59 67.08 0.48
N ARG A 597 4.73 67.80 1.20
CA ARG A 597 5.00 68.32 2.53
C ARG A 597 4.02 67.70 3.53
N GLN A 598 4.43 66.61 4.17
CA GLN A 598 3.63 65.90 5.18
C GLN A 598 2.22 65.54 4.66
N SER A 599 2.15 64.94 3.47
CA SER A 599 0.92 64.54 2.74
C SER A 599 0.17 65.67 2.02
N VAL A 600 0.63 66.92 2.12
CA VAL A 600 0.13 68.02 1.28
C VAL A 600 0.99 68.13 0.03
N LEU A 601 0.38 67.88 -1.13
CA LEU A 601 1.04 67.95 -2.42
C LEU A 601 1.02 69.36 -3.01
N SER A 602 2.00 69.66 -3.86
CA SER A 602 1.98 70.86 -4.70
C SER A 602 0.76 70.85 -5.61
N THR A 603 0.20 72.03 -5.92
CA THR A 603 -0.99 72.16 -6.78
C THR A 603 -0.73 71.72 -8.23
N THR A 604 0.53 71.78 -8.65
CA THR A 604 1.00 71.31 -9.96
C THR A 604 2.17 70.36 -9.78
N ALA A 605 2.48 69.58 -10.81
CA ALA A 605 3.61 68.67 -10.86
C ALA A 605 4.65 69.11 -11.88
N ALA A 606 5.88 68.62 -11.72
CA ALA A 606 6.79 68.47 -12.86
C ALA A 606 6.26 67.35 -13.75
N LEU A 607 5.81 67.69 -14.96
CA LEU A 607 5.32 66.72 -15.94
C LEU A 607 6.44 66.31 -16.89
N LEU A 608 6.45 65.04 -17.28
CA LEU A 608 7.35 64.56 -18.32
C LEU A 608 6.86 65.06 -19.69
N ASN A 609 7.70 65.79 -20.42
CA ASN A 609 7.33 66.45 -21.66
C ASN A 609 6.92 65.50 -22.80
N LYS A 610 7.55 64.32 -22.89
CA LYS A 610 7.26 63.27 -23.87
C LYS A 610 7.24 61.92 -23.18
N PRO A 611 6.31 61.01 -23.50
CA PRO A 611 6.27 59.71 -22.86
C PRO A 611 7.49 58.89 -23.25
N VAL A 612 7.82 57.93 -22.39
CA VAL A 612 8.77 56.88 -22.72
C VAL A 612 8.03 55.61 -23.14
N LEU A 613 8.59 54.85 -24.08
CA LEU A 613 8.06 53.56 -24.50
C LEU A 613 9.15 52.51 -24.32
N ILE A 614 8.83 51.45 -23.59
CA ILE A 614 9.71 50.29 -23.45
C ILE A 614 9.23 49.22 -24.42
N THR A 615 10.13 48.74 -25.28
CA THR A 615 9.86 47.64 -26.20
C THR A 615 10.42 46.33 -25.65
N GLU A 616 9.80 45.21 -25.98
CA GLU A 616 10.28 43.88 -25.64
C GLU A 616 10.16 42.93 -26.83
N ASP A 617 11.13 42.03 -26.93
CA ASP A 617 11.11 40.98 -27.95
C ASP A 617 10.13 39.85 -27.59
N VAL A 618 9.84 39.00 -28.56
CA VAL A 618 9.06 37.77 -28.31
C VAL A 618 9.80 36.86 -27.33
N ALA A 619 9.05 36.19 -26.47
CA ALA A 619 9.59 35.24 -25.49
C ALA A 619 9.41 33.80 -25.96
N ASN A 620 10.14 32.86 -25.35
CA ASN A 620 9.94 31.41 -25.52
C ASN A 620 9.85 30.95 -26.99
N VAL A 621 10.81 31.38 -27.81
CA VAL A 621 10.84 30.94 -29.22
C VAL A 621 11.19 29.45 -29.28
N VAL A 622 10.23 28.65 -29.71
CA VAL A 622 10.35 27.20 -29.93
C VAL A 622 10.47 26.92 -31.41
N THR A 623 11.47 26.12 -31.77
CA THR A 623 11.72 25.68 -33.13
C THR A 623 11.32 24.21 -33.27
N GLN A 624 10.42 23.91 -34.20
CA GLN A 624 10.02 22.56 -34.57
C GLN A 624 10.51 22.27 -35.99
N ILE A 625 11.32 21.22 -36.11
CA ILE A 625 11.91 20.76 -37.36
C ILE A 625 11.12 19.56 -37.87
N ALA A 626 10.76 19.56 -39.15
CA ALA A 626 10.12 18.44 -39.83
C ALA A 626 10.66 18.31 -41.27
N ASP A 627 10.23 17.26 -41.98
CA ASP A 627 10.65 17.04 -43.36
C ASP A 627 10.26 18.24 -44.25
N LYS A 628 11.28 18.92 -44.78
CA LYS A 628 11.16 20.12 -45.63
C LYS A 628 10.33 21.25 -45.01
N GLN A 629 10.27 21.31 -43.68
CA GLN A 629 9.41 22.23 -42.96
C GLN A 629 10.04 22.72 -41.66
N ILE A 630 9.92 24.03 -41.39
CA ILE A 630 10.24 24.63 -40.10
C ILE A 630 8.97 25.31 -39.56
N THR A 631 8.65 25.04 -38.30
CA THR A 631 7.65 25.79 -37.55
C THR A 631 8.34 26.51 -36.40
N LEU A 632 8.23 27.83 -36.34
CA LEU A 632 8.62 28.60 -35.16
C LEU A 632 7.36 29.05 -34.43
N THR A 633 7.35 28.93 -33.12
CA THR A 633 6.28 29.44 -32.25
C THR A 633 6.88 30.23 -31.10
N TRP A 634 6.22 31.29 -30.64
CA TRP A 634 6.70 32.14 -29.56
C TRP A 634 5.55 32.77 -28.78
N GLU A 635 5.89 33.35 -27.64
CA GLU A 635 5.00 34.15 -26.82
C GLU A 635 5.08 35.62 -27.22
N VAL A 636 3.91 36.23 -27.42
CA VAL A 636 3.77 37.60 -27.87
C VAL A 636 3.64 38.51 -26.64
N PRO A 637 4.45 39.58 -26.51
CA PRO A 637 4.27 40.56 -25.44
C PRO A 637 2.86 41.14 -25.45
N GLN A 638 2.26 41.32 -24.28
CA GLN A 638 0.83 41.63 -24.10
C GLN A 638 0.33 42.80 -24.96
N TYR A 639 1.14 43.86 -25.10
CA TYR A 639 0.77 45.09 -25.80
C TYR A 639 1.41 45.23 -27.20
N ALA A 640 1.92 44.13 -27.76
CA ALA A 640 2.43 44.12 -29.11
C ALA A 640 1.30 44.31 -30.15
N SER A 641 1.47 45.33 -31.00
CA SER A 641 0.56 45.61 -32.11
C SER A 641 0.69 44.61 -33.25
N ASP A 642 1.90 44.08 -33.51
CA ASP A 642 2.16 43.01 -34.50
C ASP A 642 3.51 42.32 -34.23
N VAL A 643 3.80 41.25 -34.96
CA VAL A 643 5.12 40.58 -34.99
C VAL A 643 5.56 40.38 -36.43
N LEU A 644 6.82 40.74 -36.73
CA LEU A 644 7.42 40.60 -38.05
C LEU A 644 8.54 39.56 -38.01
N VAL A 645 8.57 38.66 -38.99
CA VAL A 645 9.66 37.68 -39.13
C VAL A 645 10.31 37.84 -40.49
N PHE A 646 11.64 37.84 -40.48
CA PHE A 646 12.47 37.83 -41.67
C PHE A 646 13.35 36.58 -41.68
N SER A 647 13.51 35.95 -42.84
CA SER A 647 14.37 34.77 -43.05
C SER A 647 15.51 35.05 -44.03
N SER A 648 16.59 34.26 -43.93
CA SER A 648 17.71 34.23 -44.88
C SER A 648 18.45 32.90 -44.79
N THR A 649 19.12 32.47 -45.86
CA THR A 649 19.97 31.27 -45.87
C THR A 649 21.47 31.57 -45.79
N GLU A 650 21.86 32.85 -45.79
CA GLU A 650 23.27 33.27 -45.87
C GLU A 650 23.77 33.88 -44.56
N HIS A 651 22.94 34.72 -43.92
CA HIS A 651 23.30 35.45 -42.71
C HIS A 651 22.05 35.75 -41.87
N GLN A 652 22.25 36.23 -40.64
CA GLN A 652 21.16 36.73 -39.79
C GLN A 652 20.41 37.88 -40.51
N PRO A 653 19.09 37.76 -40.71
CA PRO A 653 18.32 38.79 -41.40
C PRO A 653 18.01 39.97 -40.47
N SER A 654 17.81 41.14 -41.07
CA SER A 654 17.35 42.37 -40.45
C SER A 654 16.15 42.92 -41.21
N LEU A 655 15.52 43.99 -40.69
CA LEU A 655 14.40 44.68 -41.33
C LEU A 655 14.67 45.09 -42.81
N ASN A 656 15.94 45.26 -43.20
CA ASN A 656 16.31 45.79 -44.52
C ASN A 656 16.90 44.75 -45.50
N ASN A 657 17.27 43.54 -45.05
CA ASN A 657 18.02 42.58 -45.88
C ASN A 657 17.50 41.13 -45.81
N GLY A 658 16.42 40.86 -45.07
CA GLY A 658 15.81 39.53 -45.01
C GLY A 658 14.58 39.39 -45.92
N HIS A 659 14.20 38.15 -46.21
CA HIS A 659 12.92 37.83 -46.85
C HIS A 659 11.81 37.81 -45.80
N ARG A 660 10.73 38.57 -45.98
CA ARG A 660 9.63 38.61 -45.01
C ARG A 660 8.83 37.30 -45.04
N VAL A 661 8.68 36.67 -43.87
CA VAL A 661 7.90 35.44 -43.69
C VAL A 661 6.51 35.80 -43.17
N GLN A 662 5.48 35.10 -43.64
CA GLN A 662 4.11 35.31 -43.18
C GLN A 662 3.90 34.75 -41.77
N VAL A 663 3.53 35.63 -40.84
CA VAL A 663 3.22 35.27 -39.45
C VAL A 663 1.73 34.94 -39.32
N ILE A 664 1.43 33.83 -38.65
CA ILE A 664 0.08 33.33 -38.35
C ILE A 664 -0.23 33.69 -36.90
N ASN A 665 -1.34 34.41 -36.68
CA ASN A 665 -1.84 34.80 -35.35
C ASN A 665 -0.78 35.50 -34.45
N LYS A 666 0.17 36.24 -35.04
CA LYS A 666 1.29 36.93 -34.37
C LYS A 666 2.28 36.03 -33.59
N SER A 667 2.03 34.74 -33.46
CA SER A 667 2.77 33.85 -32.55
C SER A 667 3.44 32.67 -33.24
N ARG A 668 3.27 32.53 -34.56
CA ARG A 668 3.76 31.36 -35.30
C ARG A 668 4.16 31.68 -36.73
N ILE A 669 5.18 31.02 -37.24
CA ILE A 669 5.38 30.82 -38.68
C ILE A 669 5.39 29.33 -39.03
N VAL A 670 5.03 29.02 -40.27
CA VAL A 670 5.17 27.69 -40.85
C VAL A 670 5.75 27.86 -42.25
N GLU A 671 7.00 27.46 -42.43
CA GLU A 671 7.69 27.56 -43.71
C GLU A 671 7.89 26.15 -44.27
N GLN A 672 7.45 25.94 -45.51
CA GLN A 672 7.39 24.64 -46.19
C GLN A 672 8.23 24.66 -47.47
N ASN A 673 8.42 23.50 -48.08
CA ASN A 673 9.23 23.31 -49.29
C ASN A 673 10.71 23.67 -49.08
N LEU A 674 11.20 23.54 -47.84
CA LEU A 674 12.58 23.79 -47.49
C LEU A 674 13.48 22.62 -47.90
N GLN A 675 14.78 22.87 -48.05
CA GLN A 675 15.78 21.83 -48.30
C GLN A 675 16.30 21.26 -46.97
N ASN A 676 16.16 19.94 -46.78
CA ASN A 676 16.71 19.28 -45.60
C ASN A 676 18.24 19.40 -45.55
N GLY A 677 18.80 19.56 -44.35
CA GLY A 677 20.24 19.73 -44.13
C GLY A 677 20.80 21.12 -44.45
N LYS A 678 19.96 22.06 -44.94
CA LYS A 678 20.35 23.45 -45.20
C LYS A 678 19.99 24.36 -44.02
N VAL A 679 20.86 25.32 -43.69
CA VAL A 679 20.66 26.28 -42.59
C VAL A 679 19.74 27.44 -43.01
N TYR A 680 18.80 27.79 -42.15
CA TYR A 680 17.91 28.95 -42.28
C TYR A 680 18.02 29.81 -41.01
N TYR A 681 18.23 31.11 -41.20
CA TYR A 681 18.27 32.13 -40.16
C TYR A 681 16.96 32.89 -40.13
N TYR A 682 16.43 33.17 -38.94
CA TYR A 682 15.23 33.97 -38.72
C TYR A 682 15.52 35.08 -37.73
N THR A 683 14.92 36.26 -37.93
CA THR A 683 14.87 37.33 -36.92
C THR A 683 13.43 37.80 -36.74
N ILE A 684 12.98 37.80 -35.49
CA ILE A 684 11.62 38.09 -35.07
C ILE A 684 11.60 39.44 -34.35
N TYR A 685 10.87 40.41 -34.88
CA TYR A 685 10.70 41.74 -34.31
C TYR A 685 9.29 41.90 -33.75
N THR A 686 9.18 42.45 -32.55
CA THR A 686 7.90 42.88 -31.98
C THR A 686 7.62 44.32 -32.37
N LEU A 687 6.39 44.61 -32.80
CA LEU A 687 5.95 45.95 -33.17
C LEU A 687 5.05 46.54 -32.08
N PHE A 688 5.40 47.72 -31.58
CA PHE A 688 4.60 48.51 -30.65
C PHE A 688 4.17 49.82 -31.29
N LYS A 689 3.25 50.54 -30.62
CA LYS A 689 2.83 51.88 -31.01
C LYS A 689 3.32 52.91 -30.01
N ASN A 690 3.85 54.02 -30.51
CA ASN A 690 4.12 55.19 -29.67
C ASN A 690 2.83 55.99 -29.40
N ASP A 691 2.97 57.12 -28.71
CA ASP A 691 1.89 58.04 -28.37
C ASP A 691 1.27 58.77 -29.59
N GLU A 692 1.94 58.73 -30.74
CA GLU A 692 1.43 59.22 -32.03
C GLU A 692 0.89 58.08 -32.93
N ASP A 693 0.64 56.89 -32.39
CA ASP A 693 0.20 55.69 -33.12
C ASP A 693 1.21 55.17 -34.19
N LYS A 694 2.46 55.66 -34.18
CA LYS A 694 3.51 55.24 -35.11
C LYS A 694 4.19 53.95 -34.65
N PRO A 695 4.60 53.08 -35.58
CA PRO A 695 5.26 51.81 -35.27
C PRO A 695 6.66 52.01 -34.68
N VAL A 696 6.96 51.29 -33.60
CA VAL A 696 8.28 51.17 -32.97
C VAL A 696 8.65 49.71 -32.84
N TYR A 697 9.83 49.33 -33.34
CA TYR A 697 10.30 47.94 -33.32
C TYR A 697 11.16 47.66 -32.09
N SER A 698 11.07 46.42 -31.59
CA SER A 698 12.04 45.88 -30.64
C SER A 698 13.41 45.62 -31.31
N GLN A 699 14.41 45.16 -30.54
CA GLN A 699 15.75 44.88 -31.06
C GLN A 699 15.79 43.64 -31.98
N GLY A 700 14.89 42.69 -31.74
CA GLY A 700 14.71 41.46 -32.50
C GLY A 700 15.38 40.25 -31.86
N VAL A 701 14.74 39.09 -31.93
CA VAL A 701 15.29 37.78 -31.51
C VAL A 701 15.64 36.95 -32.72
N SER A 702 16.84 36.37 -32.73
CA SER A 702 17.32 35.58 -33.86
C SER A 702 17.44 34.09 -33.55
N VAL A 703 17.04 33.28 -34.53
CA VAL A 703 16.95 31.82 -34.43
C VAL A 703 17.56 31.19 -35.68
N LEU A 704 18.24 30.06 -35.49
CA LEU A 704 18.78 29.23 -36.56
C LEU A 704 18.05 27.89 -36.56
N ALA A 705 17.68 27.39 -37.75
CA ALA A 705 17.02 26.10 -37.91
C ALA A 705 17.49 25.36 -39.17
N ILE A 706 17.50 24.03 -39.12
CA ILE A 706 17.91 23.14 -40.21
C ILE A 706 16.79 22.11 -40.42
N PRO A 707 16.02 22.15 -41.53
CA PRO A 707 14.97 21.18 -41.80
C PRO A 707 15.56 19.76 -41.90
N GLU A 708 14.88 18.77 -41.34
CA GLU A 708 15.30 17.37 -41.42
C GLU A 708 14.11 16.42 -41.14
N GLU A 709 14.15 15.23 -41.74
CA GLU A 709 13.18 14.16 -41.49
C GLU A 709 13.25 13.67 -40.02
N PRO A 710 12.12 13.60 -39.31
CA PRO A 710 12.09 13.16 -37.90
C PRO A 710 12.45 11.66 -37.76
N PRO A 711 12.96 11.22 -36.60
CA PRO A 711 13.21 9.82 -36.34
C PRO A 711 11.91 9.01 -36.21
N SER A 712 11.98 7.72 -36.53
CA SER A 712 10.88 6.77 -36.32
C SER A 712 10.63 6.53 -34.82
N VAL A 713 9.36 6.52 -34.41
CA VAL A 713 8.95 6.17 -33.05
C VAL A 713 9.09 4.67 -32.78
N ILE A 714 9.21 4.30 -31.50
CA ILE A 714 9.28 2.90 -31.06
C ILE A 714 7.87 2.42 -30.71
N GLU A 715 7.33 1.51 -31.52
CA GLU A 715 5.98 0.96 -31.34
C GLU A 715 5.95 -0.30 -30.45
N ASN A 716 7.05 -1.03 -30.38
CA ASN A 716 7.13 -2.32 -29.70
C ASN A 716 8.24 -2.28 -28.65
N LEU A 717 7.85 -2.18 -27.38
CA LEU A 717 8.73 -2.31 -26.22
C LEU A 717 8.54 -3.71 -25.62
N GLN A 718 9.62 -4.50 -25.61
CA GLN A 718 9.65 -5.81 -24.96
C GLN A 718 10.03 -5.64 -23.49
N ILE A 719 9.38 -6.42 -22.61
CA ILE A 719 9.55 -6.35 -21.16
C ILE A 719 9.82 -7.75 -20.64
N GLU A 720 10.94 -7.93 -19.96
CA GLU A 720 11.33 -9.17 -19.29
C GLU A 720 11.61 -8.92 -17.81
N ALA A 721 11.06 -9.75 -16.93
CA ALA A 721 11.28 -9.66 -15.49
C ALA A 721 12.37 -10.65 -15.08
N GLU A 722 13.49 -10.15 -14.53
CA GLU A 722 14.58 -10.98 -14.02
C GLU A 722 14.42 -11.19 -12.50
N SER A 723 14.38 -12.46 -12.10
CA SER A 723 14.25 -12.89 -10.69
C SER A 723 15.52 -13.63 -10.25
N SER A 724 16.68 -12.97 -10.26
CA SER A 724 17.96 -13.60 -9.88
C SER A 724 18.55 -13.11 -8.55
N SER A 725 18.02 -12.05 -7.93
CA SER A 725 18.48 -11.57 -6.62
C SER A 725 17.39 -10.82 -5.85
N SER A 726 17.67 -10.40 -4.61
CA SER A 726 16.73 -9.77 -3.66
C SER A 726 16.06 -8.47 -4.14
N GLN A 727 16.35 -8.00 -5.36
CA GLN A 727 15.71 -6.86 -6.01
C GLN A 727 15.16 -7.28 -7.39
N LYS A 728 13.86 -7.07 -7.61
CA LYS A 728 13.21 -7.29 -8.91
C LYS A 728 13.72 -6.28 -9.92
N GLN A 729 14.35 -6.74 -11.00
CA GLN A 729 14.79 -5.90 -12.10
C GLN A 729 13.96 -6.18 -13.35
N VAL A 730 13.71 -5.14 -14.13
CA VAL A 730 12.96 -5.24 -15.39
C VAL A 730 13.89 -4.86 -16.53
N ARG A 731 14.09 -5.79 -17.46
CA ARG A 731 14.82 -5.54 -18.70
C ARG A 731 13.81 -5.09 -19.75
N LEU A 732 14.08 -3.93 -20.35
CA LEU A 732 13.30 -3.36 -21.44
C LEU A 732 14.15 -3.42 -22.71
N SER A 733 13.59 -3.87 -23.83
CA SER A 733 14.30 -3.92 -25.11
C SER A 733 13.42 -3.42 -26.27
N TRP A 734 14.05 -2.85 -27.30
CA TRP A 734 13.38 -2.22 -28.44
C TRP A 734 14.21 -2.36 -29.73
N GLN A 735 13.61 -1.97 -30.85
CA GLN A 735 14.33 -1.81 -32.11
C GLN A 735 14.95 -0.40 -32.19
N THR A 736 16.27 -0.31 -32.35
CA THR A 736 16.98 0.97 -32.40
C THR A 736 16.58 1.80 -33.63
N PRO A 737 16.13 3.06 -33.46
CA PRO A 737 15.81 3.94 -34.57
C PRO A 737 17.06 4.35 -35.35
N ARG A 738 16.90 4.72 -36.63
CA ARG A 738 18.03 5.12 -37.50
C ARG A 738 18.72 6.43 -37.05
N LYS A 739 17.98 7.28 -36.33
CA LYS A 739 18.41 8.60 -35.83
C LYS A 739 17.81 8.83 -34.44
N GLY A 740 18.49 9.64 -33.64
CA GLY A 740 18.07 9.98 -32.28
C GLY A 740 18.52 8.98 -31.22
N GLU A 741 18.55 9.45 -29.97
CA GLU A 741 18.88 8.64 -28.79
C GLU A 741 17.60 8.11 -28.15
N VAL A 742 17.60 6.86 -27.70
CA VAL A 742 16.41 6.30 -27.05
C VAL A 742 16.47 6.56 -25.55
N ALA A 743 15.34 6.93 -24.96
CA ALA A 743 15.15 7.06 -23.54
C ALA A 743 13.82 6.39 -23.14
N ILE A 744 13.74 5.88 -21.92
CA ILE A 744 12.50 5.31 -21.39
C ILE A 744 11.92 6.26 -20.34
N LEU A 745 10.70 6.71 -20.55
CA LEU A 745 9.93 7.45 -19.56
C LEU A 745 9.20 6.47 -18.64
N LEU A 746 9.44 6.59 -17.34
CA LEU A 746 8.75 5.85 -16.29
C LEU A 746 7.71 6.76 -15.63
N SER A 747 6.47 6.27 -15.56
CA SER A 747 5.35 6.97 -14.92
C SER A 747 4.52 6.00 -14.10
N ASN A 748 3.94 6.50 -13.00
CA ASN A 748 3.09 5.71 -12.09
C ASN A 748 1.60 5.80 -12.45
N THR A 749 1.27 6.61 -13.45
CA THR A 749 -0.07 6.83 -14.01
C THR A 749 0.06 6.85 -15.52
N LEU A 750 -0.96 6.35 -16.23
CA LEU A 750 -0.97 6.36 -17.70
C LEU A 750 -0.77 7.81 -18.21
N PRO A 751 0.34 8.11 -18.89
CA PRO A 751 0.61 9.46 -19.39
C PRO A 751 -0.30 9.77 -20.58
N ILE A 752 -0.99 10.91 -20.53
CA ILE A 752 -1.83 11.41 -21.63
C ILE A 752 -1.06 12.48 -22.38
N PHE A 753 -0.54 12.12 -23.55
CA PHE A 753 0.08 13.07 -24.47
C PHE A 753 -1.01 13.75 -25.29
N ASN A 754 -0.94 15.07 -25.49
CA ASN A 754 -1.97 15.90 -26.12
C ASN A 754 -2.11 15.67 -27.65
N LYS A 755 -2.38 14.42 -28.07
CA LYS A 755 -2.51 13.94 -29.45
C LYS A 755 -1.30 14.17 -30.37
N SER A 756 -0.17 14.66 -29.84
CA SER A 756 1.08 14.82 -30.60
C SER A 756 2.05 13.69 -30.27
N ASN A 757 2.59 13.04 -31.30
CA ASN A 757 3.66 12.07 -31.18
C ASN A 757 5.05 12.72 -31.07
N ALA A 758 5.12 14.06 -31.04
CA ALA A 758 6.36 14.84 -30.87
C ALA A 758 6.14 16.00 -29.89
N LEU A 759 7.02 16.13 -28.91
CA LEU A 759 6.96 17.16 -27.86
C LEU A 759 8.34 17.78 -27.68
N PRO A 760 8.45 19.01 -27.14
CA PRO A 760 9.74 19.54 -26.69
C PRO A 760 10.36 18.59 -25.66
N GLN A 761 11.64 18.27 -25.80
CA GLN A 761 12.36 17.37 -24.87
C GLN A 761 12.28 17.87 -23.42
N SER A 762 12.30 19.19 -23.22
CA SER A 762 12.15 19.82 -21.90
C SER A 762 10.80 19.55 -21.23
N SER A 763 9.75 19.25 -22.00
CA SER A 763 8.41 18.98 -21.47
C SER A 763 8.23 17.53 -20.99
N ILE A 764 9.13 16.61 -21.35
CA ILE A 764 8.99 15.18 -21.04
C ILE A 764 9.04 14.90 -19.54
N SER A 765 9.80 15.69 -18.77
CA SER A 765 9.88 15.57 -17.32
C SER A 765 8.54 15.79 -16.61
N ASN A 766 7.57 16.47 -17.25
CA ASN A 766 6.24 16.66 -16.69
C ASN A 766 5.41 15.38 -16.68
N TYR A 767 5.78 14.38 -17.47
CA TYR A 767 5.02 13.13 -17.65
C TYR A 767 5.61 11.96 -16.87
N GLY A 768 6.79 12.12 -16.27
CA GLY A 768 7.46 11.05 -15.52
C GLY A 768 8.97 11.21 -15.44
N LYS A 769 9.63 10.19 -14.92
CA LYS A 769 11.09 10.13 -14.79
C LYS A 769 11.70 9.54 -16.05
N LEU A 770 12.56 10.30 -16.71
CA LEU A 770 13.27 9.86 -17.90
C LEU A 770 14.55 9.08 -17.53
N PHE A 771 14.72 7.91 -18.12
CA PHE A 771 15.94 7.10 -18.04
C PHE A 771 16.62 7.12 -19.41
N LEU A 772 17.79 7.76 -19.46
CA LEU A 772 18.61 7.79 -20.67
C LEU A 772 19.28 6.43 -20.86
N THR A 773 19.26 5.92 -22.08
CA THR A 773 19.96 4.68 -22.44
C THR A 773 21.40 5.03 -22.78
N THR A 774 22.35 4.13 -22.50
CA THR A 774 23.73 4.35 -22.92
C THR A 774 23.80 4.22 -24.43
N ASN A 775 24.41 5.21 -25.10
CA ASN A 775 24.42 5.29 -26.56
C ASN A 775 24.96 3.98 -27.18
N LYS A 776 24.05 3.22 -27.80
CA LYS A 776 24.17 1.97 -28.59
C LYS A 776 23.54 0.70 -27.99
N SER A 777 23.00 0.68 -26.77
CA SER A 777 22.22 -0.49 -26.33
C SER A 777 20.79 -0.42 -26.87
N ASN A 778 20.28 -1.56 -27.35
CA ASN A 778 18.87 -1.76 -27.69
C ASN A 778 18.04 -2.24 -26.49
N GLU A 779 18.63 -2.16 -25.29
CA GLU A 779 18.05 -2.60 -24.04
C GLU A 779 18.48 -1.70 -22.87
N VAL A 780 17.66 -1.64 -21.83
CA VAL A 780 17.98 -1.02 -20.53
C VAL A 780 17.45 -1.86 -19.39
N LEU A 781 18.23 -1.93 -18.32
CA LEU A 781 17.84 -2.59 -17.08
C LEU A 781 17.33 -1.55 -16.08
N VAL A 782 16.09 -1.72 -15.63
CA VAL A 782 15.45 -0.86 -14.62
C VAL A 782 15.64 -1.51 -13.24
N PRO A 783 16.46 -0.92 -12.35
CA PRO A 783 16.97 -1.63 -11.17
C PRO A 783 15.98 -1.72 -10.00
N LYS A 784 15.00 -0.80 -9.89
CA LYS A 784 14.05 -0.79 -8.77
C LYS A 784 12.73 -0.12 -9.17
N LEU A 785 11.64 -0.84 -8.97
CA LEU A 785 10.27 -0.33 -9.13
C LEU A 785 9.61 -0.25 -7.74
N GLU A 786 9.17 0.95 -7.35
CA GLU A 786 8.60 1.22 -6.02
C GLU A 786 7.07 1.11 -5.99
N THR A 787 6.44 1.18 -7.16
CA THR A 787 5.00 1.14 -7.34
C THR A 787 4.55 -0.19 -7.93
N GLU A 788 3.28 -0.53 -7.72
CA GLU A 788 2.66 -1.78 -8.17
C GLU A 788 2.30 -1.75 -9.66
N ILE A 789 2.00 -0.56 -10.20
CA ILE A 789 1.72 -0.35 -11.63
C ILE A 789 2.67 0.74 -12.12
N VAL A 790 3.36 0.44 -13.23
CA VAL A 790 4.34 1.32 -13.86
C VAL A 790 4.05 1.33 -15.35
N TYR A 791 4.09 2.50 -15.95
CA TYR A 791 3.96 2.68 -17.40
C TYR A 791 5.31 3.06 -17.97
N PHE A 792 5.77 2.29 -18.95
CA PHE A 792 6.99 2.54 -19.71
C PHE A 792 6.63 3.13 -21.06
N THR A 793 7.16 4.31 -21.38
CA THR A 793 6.99 4.93 -22.70
C THR A 793 8.36 5.12 -23.34
N PRO A 794 8.66 4.45 -24.47
CA PRO A 794 9.90 4.68 -25.18
C PRO A 794 9.84 6.03 -25.90
N ILE A 795 10.91 6.81 -25.80
CA ILE A 795 11.04 8.15 -26.36
C ILE A 795 12.30 8.19 -27.20
N THR A 796 12.18 8.68 -28.44
CA THR A 796 13.35 8.97 -29.28
C THR A 796 13.66 10.47 -29.18
N LEU A 797 14.83 10.81 -28.68
CA LEU A 797 15.32 12.18 -28.50
C LEU A 797 16.14 12.59 -29.72
N PHE A 798 15.75 13.67 -30.37
CA PHE A 798 16.45 14.21 -31.54
C PHE A 798 16.20 15.70 -31.69
N ASN A 799 17.26 16.51 -31.82
CA ASN A 799 17.20 17.97 -31.98
C ASN A 799 16.26 18.68 -30.98
N ASN A 800 16.44 18.43 -29.68
CA ASN A 800 15.62 18.97 -28.57
C ASN A 800 14.12 18.62 -28.64
N MET A 801 13.74 17.67 -29.49
CA MET A 801 12.40 17.11 -29.58
C MET A 801 12.40 15.66 -29.07
N ALA A 802 11.29 15.27 -28.47
CA ALA A 802 11.02 13.95 -27.96
C ALA A 802 9.86 13.33 -28.75
N TYR A 803 10.18 12.27 -29.49
CA TYR A 803 9.24 11.51 -30.31
C TYR A 803 8.72 10.34 -29.49
N VAL A 804 7.44 10.39 -29.17
CA VAL A 804 6.78 9.52 -28.19
C VAL A 804 6.34 8.24 -28.88
N GLY A 805 6.89 7.11 -28.43
CA GLY A 805 6.48 5.77 -28.83
C GLY A 805 5.32 5.23 -28.00
N LYS A 806 4.98 3.96 -28.22
CA LYS A 806 3.81 3.33 -27.59
C LYS A 806 4.05 3.03 -26.11
N THR A 807 3.20 3.57 -25.23
CA THR A 807 3.21 3.28 -23.80
C THR A 807 2.79 1.84 -23.52
N VAL A 808 3.53 1.16 -22.64
CA VAL A 808 3.24 -0.20 -22.17
C VAL A 808 3.05 -0.19 -20.65
N GLU A 809 1.96 -0.79 -20.18
CA GLU A 809 1.69 -1.00 -18.75
C GLU A 809 2.44 -2.25 -18.24
N TYR A 810 3.04 -2.12 -17.06
CA TYR A 810 3.69 -3.19 -16.33
C TYR A 810 3.19 -3.25 -14.89
N VAL A 811 2.70 -4.43 -14.49
CA VAL A 811 2.25 -4.70 -13.13
C VAL A 811 3.37 -5.40 -12.34
N ASN A 812 3.97 -4.67 -11.41
CA ASN A 812 5.07 -5.10 -10.53
C ASN A 812 4.58 -5.92 -9.32
N ILE A 813 3.65 -6.85 -9.57
CA ILE A 813 3.17 -7.81 -8.57
C ILE A 813 3.87 -9.15 -8.80
N GLU A 814 4.04 -9.92 -7.74
CA GLU A 814 4.62 -11.25 -7.85
C GLU A 814 3.68 -12.25 -8.52
N ASP A 815 4.13 -12.84 -9.62
CA ASP A 815 3.46 -13.98 -10.25
C ASP A 815 3.59 -15.24 -9.37
N VAL A 816 2.86 -16.31 -9.71
CA VAL A 816 3.06 -17.61 -9.05
C VAL A 816 4.48 -18.12 -9.30
N ARG A 817 4.99 -18.93 -8.38
CA ARG A 817 6.33 -19.54 -8.50
C ARG A 817 6.22 -21.01 -8.88
N ASP A 818 7.27 -21.52 -9.51
CA ASP A 818 7.44 -22.95 -9.84
C ASP A 818 6.21 -23.59 -10.51
N LEU A 819 5.62 -22.92 -11.52
CA LEU A 819 4.59 -23.52 -12.33
C LEU A 819 5.13 -24.77 -13.04
N ARG A 820 4.54 -25.91 -12.71
CA ARG A 820 4.83 -27.23 -13.27
C ARG A 820 3.58 -27.75 -13.96
N CYS A 821 3.78 -28.37 -15.10
CA CYS A 821 2.71 -29.07 -15.80
C CYS A 821 3.07 -30.54 -15.95
N GLN A 822 2.22 -31.43 -15.45
CA GLN A 822 2.35 -32.86 -15.62
C GLN A 822 1.27 -33.37 -16.58
N LYS A 823 1.68 -34.04 -17.66
CA LYS A 823 0.77 -34.67 -18.61
C LYS A 823 0.28 -36.02 -18.07
N GLN A 824 -1.03 -36.17 -17.95
CA GLN A 824 -1.71 -37.45 -17.69
C GLN A 824 -2.40 -37.92 -18.98
N ARG A 825 -3.05 -39.09 -18.93
CA ARG A 825 -3.67 -39.72 -20.12
C ARG A 825 -4.70 -38.80 -20.81
N ASP A 826 -5.55 -38.13 -20.04
CA ASP A 826 -6.68 -37.32 -20.55
C ASP A 826 -6.71 -35.87 -20.02
N GLU A 827 -5.68 -35.43 -19.28
CA GLU A 827 -5.60 -34.08 -18.69
C GLU A 827 -4.16 -33.58 -18.49
N LEU A 828 -3.99 -32.26 -18.39
CA LEU A 828 -2.77 -31.61 -17.91
C LEU A 828 -2.98 -31.15 -16.47
N GLN A 829 -2.13 -31.57 -15.54
CA GLN A 829 -2.17 -31.18 -14.14
C GLN A 829 -1.19 -30.05 -13.90
N LEU A 830 -1.71 -28.87 -13.53
CA LEU A 830 -0.92 -27.69 -13.22
C LEU A 830 -0.69 -27.57 -11.73
N GLN A 831 0.56 -27.38 -11.33
CA GLN A 831 0.96 -27.17 -9.94
C GLN A 831 1.84 -25.93 -9.84
N TRP A 832 1.66 -25.12 -8.79
CA TRP A 832 2.50 -23.95 -8.53
C TRP A 832 2.54 -23.62 -7.05
N ASN A 833 3.49 -22.75 -6.70
CA ASN A 833 3.63 -22.15 -5.39
C ASN A 833 2.98 -20.76 -5.38
N TRP A 834 2.09 -20.54 -4.42
CA TRP A 834 1.37 -19.26 -4.25
C TRP A 834 2.30 -18.17 -3.72
N GLY A 835 2.19 -16.96 -4.28
CA GLY A 835 2.90 -15.79 -3.77
C GLY A 835 2.38 -15.32 -2.39
N PRO A 836 3.18 -14.56 -1.62
CA PRO A 836 2.75 -13.98 -0.35
C PRO A 836 1.55 -13.04 -0.58
N ASN A 837 0.47 -13.23 0.18
CA ASN A 837 -0.79 -12.49 0.07
C ASN A 837 -1.64 -12.75 -1.19
N CYS A 838 -1.30 -13.75 -2.01
CA CYS A 838 -2.12 -14.18 -3.14
C CYS A 838 -3.17 -15.21 -2.69
N GLN A 839 -4.46 -14.93 -2.92
CA GLN A 839 -5.59 -15.80 -2.58
C GLN A 839 -6.40 -16.24 -3.81
N GLN A 840 -6.10 -15.66 -4.97
CA GLN A 840 -6.77 -15.93 -6.23
C GLN A 840 -5.76 -15.91 -7.37
N VAL A 841 -5.97 -16.76 -8.38
CA VAL A 841 -5.22 -16.74 -9.64
C VAL A 841 -6.16 -16.80 -10.83
N ILE A 842 -5.65 -16.41 -11.99
CA ILE A 842 -6.27 -16.66 -13.29
C ILE A 842 -5.35 -17.61 -14.05
N VAL A 843 -5.83 -18.82 -14.34
CA VAL A 843 -5.17 -19.73 -15.26
C VAL A 843 -5.64 -19.39 -16.67
N ALA A 844 -4.73 -19.04 -17.57
CA ALA A 844 -5.04 -18.74 -18.96
C ALA A 844 -4.18 -19.59 -19.89
N TYR A 845 -4.76 -20.07 -21.00
CA TYR A 845 -3.98 -20.72 -22.04
C TYR A 845 -4.47 -20.41 -23.46
N SER A 846 -3.55 -20.51 -24.41
CA SER A 846 -3.76 -20.33 -25.85
C SER A 846 -2.99 -21.40 -26.63
N HIS A 847 -3.34 -21.59 -27.90
CA HIS A 847 -2.66 -22.52 -28.81
C HIS A 847 -1.66 -21.87 -29.76
N LYS A 848 -1.41 -20.56 -29.63
CA LYS A 848 -0.53 -19.80 -30.53
C LYS A 848 0.64 -19.13 -29.83
N ASN A 849 0.40 -18.57 -28.65
CA ASN A 849 1.35 -17.75 -27.89
C ASN A 849 0.90 -17.64 -26.44
N PHE A 850 1.79 -17.21 -25.55
CA PHE A 850 1.43 -16.93 -24.16
C PHE A 850 0.37 -15.80 -24.13
N PRO A 851 -0.81 -16.03 -23.53
CA PRO A 851 -1.81 -14.98 -23.39
C PRO A 851 -1.29 -13.77 -22.59
N SER A 852 -1.86 -12.61 -22.84
CA SER A 852 -1.75 -11.44 -21.96
C SER A 852 -3.04 -11.25 -21.13
N PRO A 853 -3.00 -10.52 -20.00
CA PRO A 853 -4.20 -10.22 -19.21
C PRO A 853 -5.35 -9.60 -20.01
N GLU A 854 -5.06 -8.87 -21.09
CA GLU A 854 -6.07 -8.21 -21.94
C GLU A 854 -6.48 -9.00 -23.20
N SER A 855 -5.82 -10.13 -23.50
CA SER A 855 -6.10 -10.92 -24.70
C SER A 855 -7.51 -11.54 -24.68
N SER A 856 -8.39 -11.12 -25.59
CA SER A 856 -9.80 -11.57 -25.64
C SER A 856 -10.11 -12.65 -26.67
N SER A 857 -9.27 -12.85 -27.70
CA SER A 857 -9.52 -13.84 -28.76
C SER A 857 -8.67 -15.11 -28.59
N ASN A 858 -9.29 -16.28 -28.71
CA ASN A 858 -8.63 -17.61 -28.67
C ASN A 858 -7.90 -17.98 -27.36
N VAL A 859 -8.25 -17.35 -26.24
CA VAL A 859 -7.71 -17.64 -24.91
C VAL A 859 -8.79 -18.28 -24.02
N VAL A 860 -8.47 -19.41 -23.40
CA VAL A 860 -9.32 -20.01 -22.36
C VAL A 860 -8.84 -19.51 -21.00
N ARG A 861 -9.77 -19.10 -20.13
CA ARG A 861 -9.47 -18.57 -18.79
C ARG A 861 -10.28 -19.26 -17.71
N ALA A 862 -9.66 -19.48 -16.55
CA ALA A 862 -10.32 -19.95 -15.35
C ALA A 862 -9.84 -19.18 -14.13
N ASN A 863 -10.78 -18.64 -13.36
CA ASN A 863 -10.51 -18.01 -12.08
C ASN A 863 -10.51 -19.07 -10.99
N LEU A 864 -9.49 -19.08 -10.14
CA LEU A 864 -9.31 -20.09 -9.11
C LEU A 864 -8.93 -19.44 -7.78
N THR A 865 -9.64 -19.78 -6.71
CA THR A 865 -9.23 -19.38 -5.35
C THR A 865 -8.22 -20.37 -4.78
N LYS A 866 -7.40 -19.91 -3.83
CA LYS A 866 -6.45 -20.76 -3.13
C LYS A 866 -7.12 -21.96 -2.46
N ILE A 867 -8.29 -21.74 -1.86
CA ILE A 867 -9.12 -22.80 -1.26
C ILE A 867 -9.50 -23.85 -2.32
N GLN A 868 -9.95 -23.43 -3.51
CA GLN A 868 -10.33 -24.37 -4.58
C GLN A 868 -9.15 -25.19 -5.09
N TYR A 869 -7.95 -24.61 -5.16
CA TYR A 869 -6.73 -25.31 -5.55
C TYR A 869 -6.26 -26.29 -4.46
N ASP A 870 -6.24 -25.84 -3.20
CA ASP A 870 -5.73 -26.61 -2.06
C ASP A 870 -6.56 -27.89 -1.80
N LEU A 871 -7.84 -27.92 -2.23
CA LEU A 871 -8.68 -29.13 -2.18
C LEU A 871 -8.13 -30.30 -3.00
N LEU A 872 -7.46 -30.04 -4.13
CA LEU A 872 -6.93 -31.06 -5.04
C LEU A 872 -5.39 -31.10 -5.04
N GLY A 873 -4.74 -30.00 -4.66
CA GLY A 873 -3.29 -29.82 -4.74
C GLY A 873 -2.75 -29.58 -6.16
N TYR A 874 -3.63 -29.48 -7.17
CA TYR A 874 -3.33 -29.16 -8.56
C TYR A 874 -4.59 -28.64 -9.28
N TYR A 875 -4.41 -28.02 -10.44
CA TYR A 875 -5.51 -27.61 -11.32
C TYR A 875 -5.51 -28.43 -12.63
N PRO A 876 -6.60 -29.15 -12.96
CA PRO A 876 -6.67 -29.96 -14.18
C PRO A 876 -7.19 -29.17 -15.39
N ILE A 877 -6.43 -29.16 -16.50
CA ILE A 877 -6.95 -28.83 -17.84
C ILE A 877 -7.39 -30.14 -18.50
N LYS A 878 -8.69 -30.28 -18.71
CA LYS A 878 -9.32 -31.49 -19.29
C LYS A 878 -9.68 -31.27 -20.77
N ASN A 879 -10.04 -32.35 -21.47
CA ASN A 879 -10.43 -32.34 -22.88
C ASN A 879 -9.32 -31.80 -23.80
N LEU A 880 -8.13 -32.41 -23.71
CA LEU A 880 -6.96 -31.96 -24.44
C LEU A 880 -7.14 -32.11 -25.96
N ALA A 881 -6.93 -31.02 -26.70
CA ALA A 881 -6.77 -31.03 -28.13
C ALA A 881 -5.32 -31.40 -28.49
N PRO A 882 -5.05 -32.05 -29.63
CA PRO A 882 -3.70 -32.33 -30.11
C PRO A 882 -3.05 -31.05 -30.70
N ARG A 883 -2.86 -30.05 -29.84
CA ARG A 883 -2.28 -28.74 -30.13
C ARG A 883 -1.36 -28.35 -29.00
N ASP A 884 -0.42 -27.45 -29.25
CA ASP A 884 0.44 -26.96 -28.18
C ASP A 884 -0.34 -26.00 -27.26
N TYR A 885 0.04 -25.95 -25.99
CA TYR A 885 -0.60 -25.14 -24.96
C TYR A 885 0.41 -24.17 -24.39
N TYR A 886 0.17 -22.87 -24.60
CA TYR A 886 0.89 -21.78 -23.98
C TYR A 886 0.11 -21.32 -22.76
N ILE A 887 0.56 -21.73 -21.56
CA ILE A 887 -0.14 -21.57 -20.30
C ILE A 887 0.52 -20.46 -19.48
N VAL A 888 -0.29 -19.60 -18.88
CA VAL A 888 0.12 -18.56 -17.93
C VAL A 888 -0.78 -18.61 -16.71
N VAL A 889 -0.20 -18.51 -15.51
CA VAL A 889 -0.95 -18.41 -14.26
C VAL A 889 -0.70 -17.04 -13.63
N TYR A 890 -1.69 -16.15 -13.70
CA TYR A 890 -1.59 -14.81 -13.14
C TYR A 890 -2.01 -14.80 -11.68
N SER A 891 -1.18 -14.21 -10.82
CA SER A 891 -1.60 -13.86 -9.46
C SER A 891 -2.66 -12.75 -9.49
N VAL A 892 -3.67 -12.86 -8.63
CA VAL A 892 -4.70 -11.84 -8.43
C VAL A 892 -4.67 -11.35 -6.99
N ILE A 893 -4.54 -10.03 -6.84
CA ILE A 893 -4.57 -9.36 -5.54
C ILE A 893 -5.76 -8.39 -5.52
N ILE A 894 -6.57 -8.47 -4.46
CA ILE A 894 -7.66 -7.54 -4.21
C ILE A 894 -7.20 -6.52 -3.17
N ARG A 895 -7.14 -5.24 -3.53
CA ARG A 895 -6.80 -4.14 -2.62
C ARG A 895 -7.76 -2.99 -2.81
N ASN A 896 -8.30 -2.46 -1.71
CA ASN A 896 -9.26 -1.35 -1.73
C ASN A 896 -10.48 -1.60 -2.65
N GLY A 897 -10.90 -2.86 -2.81
CA GLY A 897 -11.99 -3.24 -3.73
C GLY A 897 -11.60 -3.29 -5.22
N GLN A 898 -10.35 -3.00 -5.59
CA GLN A 898 -9.84 -3.13 -6.95
C GLN A 898 -9.11 -4.46 -7.13
N THR A 899 -9.29 -5.07 -8.31
CA THR A 899 -8.62 -6.32 -8.71
C THR A 899 -7.37 -5.96 -9.51
N ILE A 900 -6.20 -6.36 -9.01
CA ILE A 900 -4.93 -6.17 -9.71
C ILE A 900 -4.42 -7.55 -10.15
N ILE A 901 -4.16 -7.69 -11.44
CA ILE A 901 -3.69 -8.94 -12.07
C ILE A 901 -2.19 -8.78 -12.35
N ALA A 902 -1.38 -9.72 -11.87
CA ALA A 902 0.05 -9.68 -12.12
C ALA A 902 0.39 -9.81 -13.61
N SER A 903 1.59 -9.39 -14.01
CA SER A 903 1.97 -9.31 -15.43
C SER A 903 1.99 -10.66 -16.16
N GLY A 904 2.22 -11.76 -15.42
CA GLY A 904 2.42 -13.09 -15.98
C GLY A 904 3.63 -13.17 -16.91
N LEU A 905 4.60 -12.26 -16.74
CA LEU A 905 5.85 -12.21 -17.52
C LEU A 905 6.94 -13.11 -16.93
N SER A 906 6.80 -13.52 -15.66
CA SER A 906 7.73 -14.46 -15.03
C SER A 906 7.77 -15.79 -15.76
N THR A 907 8.98 -16.30 -16.01
CA THR A 907 9.20 -17.66 -16.54
C THR A 907 8.65 -18.72 -15.58
N HIS A 908 8.60 -18.45 -14.27
CA HIS A 908 8.05 -19.36 -13.26
C HIS A 908 6.52 -19.42 -13.25
N ALA A 909 5.85 -18.54 -13.99
CA ALA A 909 4.40 -18.49 -14.12
C ALA A 909 3.92 -18.89 -15.52
N ARG A 910 4.84 -19.32 -16.38
CA ARG A 910 4.61 -19.72 -17.77
C ARG A 910 4.97 -21.18 -17.98
N CYS A 911 4.17 -21.89 -18.76
CA CYS A 911 4.46 -23.26 -19.17
C CYS A 911 4.03 -23.47 -20.62
N LEU A 912 4.95 -23.98 -21.45
CA LEU A 912 4.64 -24.44 -22.80
C LEU A 912 4.56 -25.97 -22.78
N VAL A 913 3.44 -26.51 -23.24
CA VAL A 913 3.24 -27.96 -23.39
C VAL A 913 3.05 -28.28 -24.86
N ASN A 914 4.00 -29.01 -25.44
CA ASN A 914 3.94 -29.42 -26.84
C ASN A 914 3.23 -30.78 -26.95
N LEU A 915 2.01 -30.80 -27.49
CA LEU A 915 1.25 -32.04 -27.71
C LEU A 915 1.29 -32.49 -29.17
N THR A 916 1.86 -31.69 -30.05
CA THR A 916 1.92 -31.96 -31.50
C THR A 916 3.18 -32.71 -31.94
N SER A 917 4.24 -32.67 -31.15
CA SER A 917 5.61 -32.99 -31.60
C SER A 917 6.28 -34.03 -30.72
N ASP A 918 5.77 -35.26 -30.63
CA ASP A 918 6.44 -36.32 -29.90
C ASP A 918 7.67 -36.83 -30.68
N ILE A 919 8.87 -36.66 -30.12
CA ILE A 919 10.13 -37.10 -30.73
C ILE A 919 10.78 -38.18 -29.86
N ASN A 920 11.05 -39.35 -30.43
CA ASN A 920 11.86 -40.39 -29.81
C ASN A 920 13.21 -40.50 -30.52
N ILE A 921 14.29 -40.37 -29.78
CA ILE A 921 15.66 -40.38 -30.28
C ILE A 921 16.32 -41.69 -29.86
N GLN A 922 16.69 -42.50 -30.83
CA GLN A 922 17.55 -43.66 -30.67
C GLN A 922 18.94 -43.29 -31.18
N TYR A 923 20.02 -43.70 -30.52
CA TYR A 923 21.36 -43.44 -31.05
C TYR A 923 22.29 -44.64 -30.88
N SER A 924 23.35 -44.67 -31.68
CA SER A 924 24.47 -45.60 -31.53
C SER A 924 25.76 -44.94 -32.01
N ILE A 925 26.89 -45.31 -31.41
CA ILE A 925 28.21 -44.89 -31.88
C ILE A 925 28.77 -46.01 -32.74
N LYS A 926 29.04 -45.71 -34.01
CA LYS A 926 29.55 -46.67 -35.01
C LYS A 926 30.96 -46.31 -35.47
N ARG A 927 31.73 -47.33 -35.83
CA ARG A 927 33.08 -47.19 -36.39
C ARG A 927 33.00 -47.19 -37.91
N ARG A 928 33.62 -46.20 -38.55
CA ARG A 928 33.74 -46.17 -40.01
C ARG A 928 35.20 -46.32 -40.43
N TRP A 929 35.54 -47.51 -40.94
CA TRP A 929 36.88 -47.82 -41.42
C TRP A 929 37.10 -47.18 -42.80
N LYS A 930 38.20 -46.43 -42.95
CA LYS A 930 38.68 -45.96 -44.26
C LYS A 930 39.97 -46.72 -44.60
N LEU A 931 40.06 -47.21 -45.84
CA LEU A 931 41.25 -47.93 -46.34
C LEU A 931 42.51 -47.05 -46.39
N PHE A 932 42.37 -45.72 -46.45
CA PHE A 932 43.45 -44.75 -46.25
C PHE A 932 42.92 -43.50 -45.51
N GLY A 933 43.48 -43.21 -44.33
CA GLY A 933 43.12 -42.07 -43.45
C GLY A 933 42.78 -42.47 -42.01
N LYS A 934 42.74 -41.50 -41.07
CA LYS A 934 42.36 -41.77 -39.66
C LYS A 934 40.92 -42.31 -39.59
N ASN A 935 40.72 -43.36 -38.79
CA ASN A 935 39.39 -43.90 -38.49
C ASN A 935 38.53 -42.82 -37.82
N LYS A 936 37.25 -42.77 -38.16
CA LYS A 936 36.30 -41.84 -37.53
C LYS A 936 35.21 -42.60 -36.81
N LEU A 937 34.80 -42.06 -35.67
CA LEU A 937 33.59 -42.48 -34.98
C LEU A 937 32.42 -41.65 -35.52
N THR A 938 31.30 -42.29 -35.75
CA THR A 938 30.07 -41.64 -36.22
C THR A 938 28.98 -41.88 -35.18
N LEU A 939 28.41 -40.79 -34.66
CA LEU A 939 27.18 -40.82 -33.87
C LEU A 939 26.02 -40.94 -34.85
N GLU A 940 25.38 -42.10 -34.90
CA GLU A 940 24.16 -42.33 -35.66
C GLU A 940 22.95 -42.07 -34.76
N ILE A 941 22.14 -41.07 -35.11
CA ILE A 941 20.94 -40.67 -34.39
C ILE A 941 19.74 -40.96 -35.28
N LYS A 942 18.87 -41.88 -34.84
CA LYS A 942 17.59 -42.17 -35.47
C LYS A 942 16.49 -41.46 -34.70
N VAL A 943 15.79 -40.57 -35.38
CA VAL A 943 14.70 -39.78 -34.84
C VAL A 943 13.38 -40.34 -35.34
N VAL A 944 12.49 -40.70 -34.42
CA VAL A 944 11.14 -41.20 -34.68
C VAL A 944 10.14 -40.16 -34.20
N GLY A 945 9.39 -39.55 -35.13
CA GLY A 945 8.51 -38.42 -34.85
C GLY A 945 8.70 -37.27 -35.85
N LYS A 946 7.85 -36.24 -35.77
CA LYS A 946 7.98 -35.01 -36.55
C LYS A 946 8.05 -33.82 -35.60
N GLY A 947 8.80 -32.80 -35.97
CA GLY A 947 8.95 -31.59 -35.16
C GLY A 947 10.40 -31.14 -35.08
N GLU A 948 10.68 -30.26 -34.14
CA GLU A 948 12.02 -29.72 -33.94
C GLU A 948 12.81 -30.59 -32.97
N MET A 949 13.90 -31.20 -33.42
CA MET A 949 14.86 -31.86 -32.55
C MET A 949 15.70 -30.79 -31.84
N PRO A 950 15.69 -30.74 -30.50
CA PRO A 950 16.48 -29.77 -29.74
C PRO A 950 17.98 -30.10 -29.75
N GLU A 951 18.79 -29.20 -29.20
CA GLU A 951 20.24 -29.41 -29.08
C GLU A 951 20.56 -30.61 -28.18
N LEU A 952 21.48 -31.46 -28.65
CA LEU A 952 21.91 -32.68 -27.95
C LEU A 952 23.39 -32.60 -27.60
N LEU A 953 23.75 -33.13 -26.44
CA LEU A 953 25.12 -33.19 -25.93
C LEU A 953 25.56 -34.64 -25.82
N LEU A 954 26.60 -35.02 -26.55
CA LEU A 954 27.29 -36.28 -26.32
C LEU A 954 28.36 -36.03 -25.25
N VAL A 955 28.14 -36.60 -24.07
CA VAL A 955 29.04 -36.47 -22.92
C VAL A 955 29.84 -37.77 -22.79
N CYS A 956 31.14 -37.65 -22.58
CA CYS A 956 32.04 -38.78 -22.39
C CYS A 956 32.66 -38.79 -21.01
N LYS A 957 32.73 -39.98 -20.41
CA LYS A 957 33.40 -40.20 -19.12
C LYS A 957 34.46 -41.31 -19.24
N PRO A 958 35.71 -41.05 -18.85
CA PRO A 958 36.75 -42.09 -18.83
C PRO A 958 36.33 -43.27 -17.92
N HIS A 959 36.51 -44.49 -18.41
CA HIS A 959 36.29 -45.74 -17.64
C HIS A 959 34.88 -45.93 -17.03
N GLY A 960 33.85 -45.22 -17.51
CA GLY A 960 32.47 -45.39 -17.04
C GLY A 960 31.43 -44.67 -17.90
N ILE A 961 30.16 -45.02 -17.73
CA ILE A 961 29.04 -44.37 -18.46
C ILE A 961 28.61 -43.12 -17.67
N PRO A 962 28.52 -41.93 -18.30
CA PRO A 962 27.97 -40.74 -17.65
C PRO A 962 26.53 -40.97 -17.17
N LEU A 963 26.19 -40.57 -15.93
CA LEU A 963 24.82 -40.66 -15.44
C LEU A 963 24.08 -39.32 -15.61
N LYS A 964 24.81 -38.21 -15.56
CA LYS A 964 24.33 -36.82 -15.74
C LYS A 964 25.24 -36.05 -16.71
N LYS A 965 24.76 -34.91 -17.22
CA LYS A 965 25.48 -34.07 -18.18
C LYS A 965 26.81 -33.48 -17.66
N ASP A 966 26.93 -33.33 -16.33
CA ASP A 966 28.13 -32.79 -15.67
C ASP A 966 29.10 -33.91 -15.20
N ASP A 967 28.81 -35.18 -15.48
CA ASP A 967 29.64 -36.32 -15.03
C ASP A 967 30.87 -36.58 -15.91
N GLY A 968 31.10 -35.78 -16.96
CA GLY A 968 32.16 -35.95 -17.93
C GLY A 968 32.25 -34.77 -18.91
N ASP A 969 33.09 -34.91 -19.95
CA ASP A 969 33.36 -33.86 -20.92
C ASP A 969 32.37 -33.92 -22.10
N ILE A 970 31.89 -32.76 -22.55
CA ILE A 970 31.06 -32.65 -23.76
C ILE A 970 31.97 -32.78 -24.97
N ILE A 971 31.87 -33.89 -25.70
CA ILE A 971 32.72 -34.17 -26.86
C ILE A 971 32.07 -33.85 -28.21
N LEU A 972 30.74 -33.76 -28.24
CA LEU A 972 29.99 -33.35 -29.43
C LEU A 972 28.70 -32.63 -29.02
N ARG A 973 28.44 -31.47 -29.63
CA ARG A 973 27.18 -30.75 -29.54
C ARG A 973 26.46 -30.86 -30.88
N VAL A 974 25.28 -31.47 -30.88
CA VAL A 974 24.43 -31.61 -32.06
C VAL A 974 23.46 -30.43 -32.08
N PRO A 975 23.48 -29.59 -33.12
CA PRO A 975 22.61 -28.42 -33.19
C PRO A 975 21.15 -28.83 -33.38
N LYS A 976 20.27 -27.89 -33.04
CA LYS A 976 18.83 -27.99 -33.26
C LYS A 976 18.52 -28.23 -34.74
N LEU A 977 17.61 -29.17 -35.03
CA LEU A 977 17.25 -29.56 -36.40
C LEU A 977 15.74 -29.76 -36.56
N VAL A 978 15.17 -29.28 -37.67
CA VAL A 978 13.74 -29.52 -37.98
C VAL A 978 13.59 -30.85 -38.72
N ILE A 979 12.90 -31.80 -38.08
CA ILE A 979 12.63 -33.14 -38.60
C ILE A 979 11.29 -33.13 -39.33
N THR A 980 11.36 -33.25 -40.65
CA THR A 980 10.19 -33.16 -41.54
C THR A 980 9.59 -34.53 -41.85
N SER A 981 10.39 -35.58 -41.75
CA SER A 981 10.02 -36.97 -42.01
C SER A 981 9.74 -37.73 -40.71
N ALA A 982 8.81 -38.68 -40.70
CA ALA A 982 8.44 -39.39 -39.46
C ALA A 982 9.54 -40.31 -38.91
N ASN A 983 10.55 -40.61 -39.73
CA ASN A 983 11.72 -41.41 -39.40
C ASN A 983 12.91 -40.83 -40.15
N GLU A 984 13.84 -40.20 -39.44
CA GLU A 984 15.04 -39.59 -40.00
C GLU A 984 16.29 -40.14 -39.32
N THR A 985 17.36 -40.39 -40.06
CA THR A 985 18.64 -40.86 -39.50
C THR A 985 19.74 -39.87 -39.84
N LEU A 986 20.44 -39.41 -38.82
CA LEU A 986 21.54 -38.45 -38.90
C LEU A 986 22.83 -39.16 -38.52
N GLY A 987 23.90 -38.97 -39.28
CA GLY A 987 25.23 -39.46 -38.94
C GLY A 987 26.18 -38.28 -38.76
N ILE A 988 26.76 -38.14 -37.57
CA ILE A 988 27.68 -37.04 -37.26
C ILE A 988 29.04 -37.63 -36.86
N ASP A 989 30.06 -37.33 -37.65
CA ASP A 989 31.42 -37.78 -37.39
C ASP A 989 32.07 -36.93 -36.29
N PHE A 990 32.75 -37.58 -35.34
CA PHE A 990 33.52 -36.91 -34.29
C PHE A 990 34.89 -37.60 -34.07
N GLU A 991 35.81 -36.91 -33.39
CA GLU A 991 37.17 -37.41 -33.15
C GLU A 991 37.19 -38.46 -32.04
N GLU A 992 38.21 -39.33 -32.04
CA GLU A 992 38.35 -40.33 -30.97
C GLU A 992 38.78 -39.68 -29.66
N HIS A 993 38.38 -40.28 -28.54
CA HIS A 993 38.78 -39.88 -27.21
C HIS A 993 39.38 -41.07 -26.44
N ASP A 994 40.15 -40.78 -25.39
CA ASP A 994 40.72 -41.79 -24.49
C ASP A 994 39.61 -42.66 -23.89
N GLN A 995 39.86 -43.97 -23.69
CA GLN A 995 38.90 -45.02 -23.30
C GLN A 995 37.67 -44.55 -22.48
N CYS A 996 36.63 -44.08 -23.16
CA CYS A 996 35.44 -43.48 -22.56
C CYS A 996 34.13 -43.95 -23.20
N TYR A 997 33.05 -43.89 -22.42
CA TYR A 997 31.71 -44.19 -22.91
C TYR A 997 30.93 -42.89 -23.12
N GLY A 998 30.36 -42.72 -24.32
CA GLY A 998 29.59 -41.57 -24.74
C GLY A 998 28.09 -41.76 -24.52
N LYS A 999 27.48 -40.88 -23.72
CA LYS A 999 26.03 -40.85 -23.49
C LYS A 999 25.41 -39.54 -23.96
N LEU A 1000 24.28 -39.63 -24.67
CA LEU A 1000 23.60 -38.50 -25.27
C LEU A 1000 22.59 -37.88 -24.30
N PHE A 1001 22.60 -36.56 -24.14
CA PHE A 1001 21.68 -35.80 -23.28
C PHE A 1001 21.05 -34.64 -24.05
N LEU A 1002 19.87 -34.18 -23.61
CA LEU A 1002 19.35 -32.87 -24.00
C LEU A 1002 20.14 -31.76 -23.33
N GLU A 1003 20.36 -30.66 -24.04
CA GLU A 1003 20.94 -29.45 -23.43
C GLU A 1003 19.95 -28.79 -22.44
N ASP A 1004 18.67 -28.71 -22.84
CA ASP A 1004 17.56 -28.28 -21.98
C ASP A 1004 16.79 -29.50 -21.44
N ASP A 1005 16.95 -29.78 -20.14
CA ASP A 1005 16.30 -30.91 -19.49
C ASP A 1005 14.77 -30.78 -19.41
N SER A 1006 14.21 -29.57 -19.55
CA SER A 1006 12.75 -29.37 -19.53
C SER A 1006 12.06 -30.07 -20.71
N LEU A 1007 12.81 -30.34 -21.78
CA LEU A 1007 12.31 -30.95 -23.00
C LEU A 1007 12.16 -32.48 -22.92
N TYR A 1008 12.66 -33.12 -21.86
CA TYR A 1008 12.42 -34.55 -21.64
C TYR A 1008 10.94 -34.86 -21.38
N LYS A 1009 10.40 -35.92 -21.98
CA LYS A 1009 9.04 -36.42 -21.74
C LYS A 1009 8.74 -36.68 -20.26
N SER A 1010 9.74 -37.12 -19.49
CA SER A 1010 9.61 -37.32 -18.05
C SER A 1010 9.39 -36.03 -17.25
N ARG A 1011 9.68 -34.88 -17.84
CA ARG A 1011 9.52 -33.53 -17.26
C ARG A 1011 8.43 -32.71 -17.94
N GLY A 1012 7.56 -33.37 -18.73
CA GLY A 1012 6.46 -32.71 -19.45
C GLY A 1012 6.84 -32.17 -20.83
N GLY A 1013 8.09 -32.32 -21.25
CA GLY A 1013 8.54 -32.04 -22.60
C GLY A 1013 8.12 -33.12 -23.60
N TYR A 1014 8.70 -33.06 -24.80
CA TYR A 1014 8.26 -33.86 -25.95
C TYR A 1014 9.30 -34.84 -26.48
N VAL A 1015 10.52 -34.83 -25.91
CA VAL A 1015 11.63 -35.67 -26.36
C VAL A 1015 11.90 -36.82 -25.40
N ARG A 1016 12.06 -38.02 -25.94
CA ARG A 1016 12.61 -39.18 -25.22
C ARG A 1016 13.89 -39.62 -25.90
N ILE A 1017 14.92 -39.96 -25.13
CA ILE A 1017 16.15 -40.56 -25.64
C ILE A 1017 16.19 -42.01 -25.14
N ASP A 1018 16.21 -42.96 -26.08
CA ASP A 1018 16.43 -44.38 -25.81
C ASP A 1018 17.93 -44.67 -25.91
N HIS A 1019 18.53 -44.99 -24.76
CA HIS A 1019 19.96 -45.27 -24.68
C HIS A 1019 20.29 -46.70 -25.16
N PRO A 1020 21.34 -46.88 -26.00
CA PRO A 1020 21.74 -48.18 -26.52
C PRO A 1020 22.49 -49.04 -25.47
N SER A 1021 22.90 -50.25 -25.85
CA SER A 1021 23.79 -51.09 -25.03
C SER A 1021 25.18 -50.46 -24.89
N GLN A 1022 25.92 -50.86 -23.85
CA GLN A 1022 27.25 -50.32 -23.52
C GLN A 1022 28.25 -50.40 -24.69
N GLU A 1023 28.24 -51.48 -25.47
CA GLU A 1023 29.11 -51.67 -26.64
C GLU A 1023 28.88 -50.61 -27.73
N ASN A 1024 27.65 -50.09 -27.84
CA ASN A 1024 27.25 -49.05 -28.79
C ASN A 1024 27.40 -47.63 -28.22
N MET A 1025 28.02 -47.50 -27.04
CA MET A 1025 28.41 -46.23 -26.42
C MET A 1025 29.94 -46.05 -26.38
N GLU A 1026 30.73 -46.98 -26.92
CA GLU A 1026 32.20 -46.84 -26.94
C GLU A 1026 32.62 -45.67 -27.83
N ALA A 1027 33.14 -44.60 -27.22
CA ALA A 1027 33.64 -43.40 -27.91
C ALA A 1027 35.16 -43.46 -28.13
N PHE A 1028 35.71 -44.67 -28.24
CA PHE A 1028 37.12 -44.97 -28.48
C PHE A 1028 37.28 -46.15 -29.44
N ILE A 1029 38.47 -46.28 -30.02
CA ILE A 1029 38.87 -47.41 -30.85
C ILE A 1029 39.62 -48.40 -29.95
N ARG A 1030 39.23 -49.67 -29.98
CA ARG A 1030 39.93 -50.74 -29.25
C ARG A 1030 41.27 -51.08 -29.88
#